data_AF-A0A7X9HHH7-F1
#
_entry.id   AF-A0A7X9HHH7-F1
#
_cell.length_a   1.000
_cell.length_b   1.000
_cell.length_c   1.000
_cell.angle_alpha   90.00
_cell.angle_beta   90.00
_cell.angle_gamma   90.00
#
_symmetry.space_group_name_H-M   'P 1'
#
loop_
_entity.id
_entity.type
_entity.pdbx_description
1 polymer ?
#
loop_
_entity_poly.entity_id
_entity_poly.type
_entity_poly.pdbx_seq_one_letter_code
_entity_poly.pdbx_strand_id
1 'polypeptide(L)'
;MKNIYRFLTGRTLVAIVFCCFVLHSGMAVGQNVAITDVDGYSPHASAMLDVNSATRGFLLPRLTASQMNAINAPSMGLLVFNTTANAVYMFNGTNWVSLLSFGVSSLTAPDGSPSNALIVDNSGNIGINQTVPAALLHIKGTGTQPDNYLRLEANAGGYYGNIFYDSQGMKFRTRNAGNGFYFQNSTGKTNFAILDNGWIGIGSTAPQGKFEVQGDASMNADSALFVVKNRNGEPVFVVYEQGVRIYIEDLPGKGGKGGFAIGGRSPSKGALTGDIMLVTPDSVRITLEEQISKGGKGGFAVGTRTPTKGGETPFMNVTPENYWIGQESGISNTTGKYNVFMGYQSGKANTTGMYNAFVGYQSGMSNTTGGANAFFGNLSGKSNVDGGANTYLGTMAGYNSIGGNYNTFVGGAAGASFKKGNNNIFVGVYAGGLGNFAALPQGGDNNILIGNNAGAYITTGYDNLAIGSSSAQNITTGNSNVAIGKEAGKSLTIGVHNLFAGYQAGYSNVASGYNVFMGYQSGYSNNGGQYNAFLGYQAGYTNTSGNYNTFMGYQAGFLNTGASYITAVGYQAGYSLKDWQAGTYVGYMAGKFNTGRTNVFIGSGAGYTVSTGEDNVFVGGGAGGDYDNSSDRFTGNRNVFIGKYSGFRYFGGSNNVYLGASAGSDATGSGNIFIGYSAGQGSTASNTLIIDNAGGGAGTALLYGDFDLNLLRFNADVGINTGASIYYGLGIGMDANDTYGLVVWGPTWCSSGTWSGSDMRLKKNIAPLNGSLGKILQLQGVNFDYRTDEFPDKGFDKGRQIGFIAQQVEPVLPELVREGPDGYKSIDYSKLVPVLVEAIKEQQKQIEQLQKRIEQLEKQSAP
;
A
#
# COMPACT_ATOMS: atom_id res chain seq x y z
N MET A 1 111.41 46.18 58.76
CA MET A 1 112.65 46.77 58.16
C MET A 1 112.58 48.28 58.37
N LYS A 2 113.61 49.03 58.80
CA LYS A 2 115.07 49.17 58.46
C LYS A 2 115.31 50.39 57.53
N ASN A 3 116.48 51.05 57.70
CA ASN A 3 116.93 52.33 57.09
C ASN A 3 116.26 53.57 57.78
N ILE A 4 116.77 54.82 57.82
CA ILE A 4 118.00 55.56 57.39
C ILE A 4 117.97 56.95 58.11
N TYR A 5 119.00 57.78 58.41
CA TYR A 5 120.49 57.71 58.55
C TYR A 5 121.01 59.03 59.21
N ARG A 6 122.23 59.03 59.80
CA ARG A 6 123.08 60.22 60.20
C ARG A 6 122.56 61.18 61.31
N PHE A 7 123.39 61.83 62.16
CA PHE A 7 124.80 61.62 62.61
C PHE A 7 125.09 62.40 63.94
N LEU A 8 126.11 61.97 64.71
CA LEU A 8 126.75 62.49 65.96
C LEU A 8 126.39 63.90 66.53
N THR A 9 126.42 64.18 67.86
CA THR A 9 127.24 63.63 69.00
C THR A 9 126.45 63.32 70.30
N GLY A 10 127.12 62.84 71.38
CA GLY A 10 126.53 62.37 72.66
C GLY A 10 126.08 63.46 73.66
N ARG A 11 125.76 63.18 74.95
CA ARG A 11 126.19 62.08 75.85
C ARG A 11 125.17 61.76 76.99
N THR A 12 125.16 60.49 77.40
CA THR A 12 124.98 59.87 78.74
C THR A 12 124.31 60.56 79.97
N LEU A 13 123.47 59.76 80.69
CA LEU A 13 123.37 59.55 82.16
C LEU A 13 122.54 60.47 83.14
N VAL A 14 121.41 59.93 83.65
CA VAL A 14 120.94 59.72 85.06
C VAL A 14 121.29 60.66 86.28
N ALA A 15 120.29 61.41 86.79
CA ALA A 15 119.76 61.64 88.20
C ALA A 15 120.45 62.38 89.41
N ILE A 16 119.59 62.81 90.40
CA ILE A 16 119.73 63.38 91.82
C ILE A 16 120.27 64.84 92.04
N VAL A 17 120.19 65.58 93.20
CA VAL A 17 120.20 65.30 94.69
C VAL A 17 119.17 66.11 95.58
N PHE A 18 119.49 66.68 96.78
CA PHE A 18 118.52 66.82 97.93
C PHE A 18 118.87 67.77 99.17
N CYS A 19 117.90 68.06 100.11
CA CYS A 19 117.99 68.39 101.60
C CYS A 19 117.67 69.82 102.22
N CYS A 20 117.22 69.90 103.51
CA CYS A 20 117.10 71.10 104.42
C CYS A 20 117.42 70.74 105.92
N PHE A 21 116.97 71.57 106.87
CA PHE A 21 117.06 71.48 108.34
C PHE A 21 116.96 70.05 108.92
N VAL A 22 117.51 69.71 110.08
CA VAL A 22 118.05 70.53 111.19
C VAL A 22 119.54 70.87 110.99
N LEU A 23 120.24 71.40 112.00
CA LEU A 23 121.66 71.05 112.23
C LEU A 23 121.77 69.53 112.56
N HIS A 24 121.40 68.72 111.57
CA HIS A 24 121.49 67.26 111.37
C HIS A 24 120.44 66.90 110.28
N SER A 25 120.77 67.19 109.02
CA SER A 25 120.36 66.49 107.78
C SER A 25 119.04 65.67 107.74
N GLY A 26 118.02 66.09 106.97
CA GLY A 26 117.05 65.14 106.38
C GLY A 26 115.71 65.66 105.77
N MET A 27 115.30 65.01 104.66
CA MET A 27 113.91 64.86 104.11
C MET A 27 113.21 66.08 103.42
N ALA A 28 112.27 65.82 102.48
CA ALA A 28 111.62 66.82 101.58
C ALA A 28 110.32 66.33 100.87
N VAL A 29 109.45 67.25 100.41
CA VAL A 29 108.26 67.07 99.53
C VAL A 29 107.95 68.39 98.74
N GLY A 30 107.07 68.37 97.73
CA GLY A 30 106.58 69.57 96.96
C GLY A 30 105.06 69.81 97.05
N GLN A 31 104.53 70.84 96.36
CA GLN A 31 103.11 71.30 96.43
C GLN A 31 102.54 71.82 95.09
N ASN A 32 101.20 71.71 94.91
CA ASN A 32 100.43 72.20 93.73
C ASN A 32 99.79 73.59 93.98
N VAL A 33 99.27 74.25 92.94
CA VAL A 33 98.64 75.59 93.02
C VAL A 33 97.11 75.52 92.88
N ALA A 34 96.39 76.10 93.85
CA ALA A 34 94.95 76.34 93.80
C ALA A 34 94.64 77.83 93.61
N ILE A 35 93.55 78.16 92.91
CA ILE A 35 92.92 79.47 92.89
C ILE A 35 91.44 79.29 93.26
N THR A 36 91.03 79.84 94.41
CA THR A 36 89.71 79.59 94.97
C THR A 36 89.23 80.74 95.86
N ASP A 37 87.91 80.81 96.11
CA ASP A 37 87.27 81.66 97.11
C ASP A 37 86.80 80.87 98.35
N VAL A 38 87.29 79.64 98.55
CA VAL A 38 86.91 78.74 99.66
C VAL A 38 88.11 78.44 100.57
N ASP A 39 88.06 78.91 101.82
CA ASP A 39 89.07 78.60 102.84
C ASP A 39 89.14 77.10 103.14
N GLY A 40 90.37 76.57 103.25
CA GLY A 40 90.62 75.16 103.52
C GLY A 40 90.51 74.23 102.30
N TYR A 41 90.23 74.75 101.10
CA TYR A 41 90.21 73.94 99.88
C TYR A 41 91.60 73.39 99.53
N SER A 42 91.67 72.07 99.32
CA SER A 42 92.89 71.38 98.88
C SER A 42 92.80 71.09 97.38
N PRO A 43 93.75 71.55 96.54
CA PRO A 43 93.72 71.29 95.09
C PRO A 43 93.80 69.80 94.79
N HIS A 44 93.10 69.35 93.75
CA HIS A 44 93.11 67.95 93.37
C HIS A 44 94.51 67.50 92.93
N ALA A 45 94.95 66.32 93.38
CA ALA A 45 96.34 65.86 93.21
C ALA A 45 96.80 65.74 91.74
N SER A 46 95.86 65.58 90.79
CA SER A 46 96.13 65.54 89.35
C SER A 46 96.16 66.92 88.66
N ALA A 47 95.81 68.00 89.38
CA ALA A 47 95.71 69.34 88.82
C ALA A 47 96.96 70.17 89.18
N MET A 48 97.69 70.62 88.16
CA MET A 48 98.83 71.53 88.32
C MET A 48 98.39 73.00 88.52
N LEU A 49 97.18 73.32 88.06
CA LEU A 49 96.40 74.50 88.40
C LEU A 49 94.95 74.03 88.62
N ASP A 50 94.43 74.25 89.82
CA ASP A 50 93.03 73.96 90.16
C ASP A 50 92.26 75.27 90.38
N VAL A 51 91.06 75.40 89.83
CA VAL A 51 90.26 76.64 89.86
C VAL A 51 88.84 76.31 90.30
N ASN A 52 88.57 76.50 91.61
CA ASN A 52 87.29 76.19 92.23
C ASN A 52 86.66 77.45 92.82
N SER A 53 85.48 77.84 92.35
CA SER A 53 84.66 78.88 92.97
C SER A 53 83.18 78.55 92.83
N ALA A 54 82.43 78.78 93.91
CA ALA A 54 80.97 78.68 93.89
C ALA A 54 80.28 79.90 93.28
N THR A 55 81.01 80.98 92.99
CA THR A 55 80.45 82.28 92.58
C THR A 55 81.05 82.87 91.29
N ARG A 56 82.12 82.26 90.75
CA ARG A 56 82.89 82.80 89.61
C ARG A 56 83.26 81.70 88.62
N GLY A 57 83.17 82.00 87.33
CA GLY A 57 83.58 81.10 86.24
C GLY A 57 84.92 81.49 85.61
N PHE A 58 85.56 80.54 84.92
CA PHE A 58 86.78 80.79 84.16
C PHE A 58 86.48 81.52 82.84
N LEU A 59 86.86 82.80 82.75
CA LEU A 59 86.62 83.64 81.58
C LEU A 59 87.76 83.51 80.56
N LEU A 60 87.51 82.79 79.46
CA LEU A 60 88.44 82.66 78.34
C LEU A 60 88.70 84.00 77.63
N PRO A 61 89.86 84.17 76.95
CA PRO A 61 90.10 85.28 76.03
C PRO A 61 88.99 85.38 74.96
N ARG A 62 88.39 86.56 74.83
CA ARG A 62 87.32 86.86 73.87
C ARG A 62 87.88 87.64 72.68
N LEU A 63 87.87 87.04 71.50
CA LEU A 63 88.51 87.56 70.29
C LEU A 63 87.54 87.51 69.11
N THR A 64 87.57 88.49 68.21
CA THR A 64 86.91 88.35 66.89
C THR A 64 87.61 87.28 66.05
N ALA A 65 86.96 86.77 65.00
CA ALA A 65 87.56 85.79 64.10
C ALA A 65 88.89 86.27 63.48
N SER A 66 89.00 87.57 63.19
CA SER A 66 90.24 88.20 62.73
C SER A 66 91.34 88.15 63.81
N GLN A 67 91.03 88.57 65.04
CA GLN A 67 91.98 88.54 66.16
C GLN A 67 92.41 87.13 66.58
N MET A 68 91.51 86.14 66.49
CA MET A 68 91.80 84.73 66.72
C MET A 68 92.79 84.17 65.69
N ASN A 69 92.59 84.49 64.41
CA ASN A 69 93.48 84.07 63.32
C ASN A 69 94.79 84.87 63.28
N ALA A 70 94.85 86.05 63.91
CA ALA A 70 96.06 86.88 64.02
C ALA A 70 96.99 86.49 65.19
N ILE A 71 96.65 85.47 65.99
CA ILE A 71 97.58 84.91 66.98
C ILE A 71 98.74 84.25 66.22
N ASN A 72 99.96 84.75 66.40
CA ASN A 72 101.16 84.10 65.86
C ASN A 72 101.49 82.84 66.67
N ALA A 73 101.68 81.71 65.97
CA ALA A 73 102.04 80.41 66.55
C ALA A 73 101.21 79.98 67.79
N PRO A 74 99.86 79.90 67.68
CA PRO A 74 99.01 79.46 68.78
C PRO A 74 99.35 78.02 69.17
N SER A 75 99.50 77.76 70.47
CA SER A 75 99.78 76.41 70.97
C SER A 75 98.58 75.48 70.74
N MET A 76 98.86 74.21 70.46
CA MET A 76 97.84 73.17 70.41
C MET A 76 97.11 73.09 71.76
N GLY A 77 95.77 73.07 71.73
CA GLY A 77 94.93 73.14 72.92
C GLY A 77 94.61 74.55 73.41
N LEU A 78 95.09 75.61 72.75
CA LEU A 78 94.68 76.99 73.07
C LEU A 78 93.17 77.16 72.84
N LEU A 79 92.47 77.62 73.87
CA LEU A 79 91.03 77.87 73.88
C LEU A 79 90.74 79.37 73.88
N VAL A 80 89.85 79.81 72.99
CA VAL A 80 89.33 81.18 72.96
C VAL A 80 87.83 81.17 72.68
N PHE A 81 87.13 82.23 73.08
CA PHE A 81 85.75 82.46 72.64
C PHE A 81 85.75 83.41 71.46
N ASN A 82 85.28 82.94 70.30
CA ASN A 82 85.21 83.73 69.09
C ASN A 82 83.94 84.58 69.11
N THR A 83 84.07 85.90 69.31
CA THR A 83 82.94 86.83 69.42
C THR A 83 82.27 87.14 68.08
N THR A 84 82.89 86.80 66.94
CA THR A 84 82.28 86.94 65.61
C THR A 84 81.39 85.74 65.27
N ALA A 85 81.82 84.53 65.64
CA ALA A 85 81.06 83.30 65.47
C ALA A 85 80.16 82.95 66.68
N ASN A 86 80.30 83.71 67.77
CA ASN A 86 79.64 83.52 69.06
C ASN A 86 79.77 82.10 69.66
N ALA A 87 80.95 81.48 69.48
CA ALA A 87 81.22 80.09 69.85
C ALA A 87 82.63 79.89 70.42
N VAL A 88 82.84 78.81 71.18
CA VAL A 88 84.16 78.39 71.67
C VAL A 88 84.95 77.70 70.55
N TYR A 89 86.19 78.13 70.35
CA TYR A 89 87.13 77.54 69.40
C TYR A 89 88.37 77.01 70.11
N MET A 90 88.87 75.86 69.66
CA MET A 90 90.14 75.28 70.07
C MET A 90 91.10 75.26 68.89
N PHE A 91 92.37 75.64 69.11
CA PHE A 91 93.41 75.43 68.11
C PHE A 91 93.95 74.00 68.21
N ASN A 92 93.75 73.20 67.17
CA ASN A 92 94.13 71.77 67.18
C ASN A 92 95.60 71.49 66.83
N GLY A 93 96.45 72.53 66.76
CA GLY A 93 97.83 72.44 66.29
C GLY A 93 97.99 72.79 64.80
N THR A 94 96.91 72.99 64.04
CA THR A 94 96.96 73.46 62.65
C THR A 94 95.84 74.43 62.29
N ASN A 95 94.62 74.20 62.78
CA ASN A 95 93.44 75.02 62.51
C ASN A 95 92.65 75.32 63.78
N TRP A 96 91.88 76.41 63.75
CA TRP A 96 90.85 76.72 64.73
C TRP A 96 89.57 75.93 64.40
N VAL A 97 89.10 75.10 65.33
CA VAL A 97 87.93 74.22 65.14
C VAL A 97 86.82 74.61 66.13
N SER A 98 85.58 74.72 65.63
CA SER A 98 84.38 74.87 66.47
C SER A 98 83.98 73.51 67.05
N LEU A 99 83.58 73.48 68.32
CA LEU A 99 83.30 72.25 69.04
C LEU A 99 81.85 71.72 68.90
N LEU A 100 80.92 72.51 68.35
CA LEU A 100 79.52 72.11 68.14
C LEU A 100 78.90 72.71 66.88
N SER A 101 78.03 71.95 66.21
CA SER A 101 77.10 72.41 65.17
C SER A 101 75.92 71.43 65.06
N PHE A 102 74.70 71.94 64.85
CA PHE A 102 73.47 71.16 64.64
C PHE A 102 72.69 71.80 63.48
N GLY A 103 72.23 71.03 62.48
CA GLY A 103 71.37 71.64 61.45
C GLY A 103 71.01 70.87 60.17
N VAL A 104 71.72 69.82 59.75
CA VAL A 104 71.30 68.93 58.64
C VAL A 104 71.97 67.56 58.77
N SER A 105 71.20 66.47 58.70
CA SER A 105 71.71 65.09 58.84
C SER A 105 71.63 64.32 57.53
N SER A 106 72.33 64.78 56.49
CA SER A 106 72.53 63.99 55.28
C SER A 106 73.51 62.85 55.57
N LEU A 107 73.00 61.62 55.68
CA LEU A 107 73.85 60.43 55.79
C LEU A 107 74.36 60.01 54.40
N THR A 108 75.26 60.81 53.84
CA THR A 108 75.89 60.55 52.54
C THR A 108 76.70 59.26 52.62
N ALA A 109 76.56 58.37 51.63
CA ALA A 109 77.45 57.23 51.49
C ALA A 109 78.90 57.69 51.24
N PRO A 110 79.94 56.92 51.62
CA PRO A 110 81.33 57.37 51.56
C PRO A 110 81.89 57.64 50.15
N ASP A 111 81.13 57.40 49.09
CA ASP A 111 81.54 57.58 47.68
C ASP A 111 81.24 58.98 47.11
N GLY A 112 80.47 59.80 47.82
CA GLY A 112 80.12 61.16 47.40
C GLY A 112 79.10 61.26 46.24
N SER A 113 78.42 60.16 45.88
CA SER A 113 77.42 60.17 44.80
C SER A 113 76.08 60.78 45.27
N PRO A 114 75.56 61.85 44.61
CA PRO A 114 74.34 62.54 45.07
C PRO A 114 73.04 61.77 44.83
N SER A 115 73.07 60.61 44.15
CA SER A 115 71.87 59.89 43.71
C SER A 115 71.38 58.78 44.66
N ASN A 116 72.16 58.40 45.67
CA ASN A 116 71.86 57.23 46.53
C ASN A 116 71.45 57.60 47.97
N ALA A 117 71.00 58.84 48.21
CA ALA A 117 70.66 59.31 49.55
C ALA A 117 69.34 58.70 50.08
N LEU A 118 69.39 58.24 51.34
CA LEU A 118 68.22 58.20 52.22
C LEU A 118 67.98 59.61 52.73
N ILE A 119 66.79 60.17 52.49
CA ILE A 119 66.43 61.54 52.89
C ILE A 119 65.23 61.47 53.83
N VAL A 120 65.32 62.14 54.98
CA VAL A 120 64.15 62.52 55.77
C VAL A 120 63.90 64.00 55.51
N ASP A 121 62.72 64.34 54.99
CA ASP A 121 62.37 65.74 54.73
C ASP A 121 61.88 66.47 56.00
N ASN A 122 61.71 67.79 55.92
CA ASN A 122 61.25 68.61 57.06
C ASN A 122 59.79 68.34 57.49
N SER A 123 59.07 67.47 56.77
CA SER A 123 57.72 66.98 57.15
C SER A 123 57.77 65.58 57.78
N GLY A 124 58.96 64.97 57.87
CA GLY A 124 59.16 63.61 58.39
C GLY A 124 58.97 62.49 57.36
N ASN A 125 58.81 62.80 56.07
CA ASN A 125 58.71 61.76 55.03
C ASN A 125 60.08 61.17 54.71
N ILE A 126 60.12 59.86 54.44
CA ILE A 126 61.34 59.13 54.09
C ILE A 126 61.40 58.87 52.58
N GLY A 127 62.39 59.45 51.91
CA GLY A 127 62.73 59.20 50.51
C GLY A 127 63.91 58.24 50.36
N ILE A 128 63.77 57.25 49.48
CA ILE A 128 64.88 56.41 49.01
C ILE A 128 65.04 56.66 47.51
N ASN A 129 66.18 57.22 47.11
CA ASN A 129 66.48 57.61 45.72
C ASN A 129 65.41 58.57 45.15
N GLN A 130 65.04 59.56 45.98
CA GLN A 130 64.10 60.62 45.67
C GLN A 130 64.36 61.81 46.61
N THR A 131 64.49 63.02 46.06
CA THR A 131 64.78 64.25 46.81
C THR A 131 63.54 64.95 47.35
N VAL A 132 62.35 64.66 46.79
CA VAL A 132 61.06 65.11 47.32
C VAL A 132 60.14 63.88 47.50
N PRO A 133 60.04 63.31 48.72
CA PRO A 133 59.09 62.24 49.01
C PRO A 133 57.65 62.72 48.76
N ALA A 134 56.80 61.87 48.18
CA ALA A 134 55.40 62.19 47.89
C ALA A 134 54.43 61.58 48.92
N ALA A 135 54.99 60.81 49.88
CA ALA A 135 54.32 60.12 50.96
C ALA A 135 55.37 59.80 52.04
N LEU A 136 54.91 59.39 53.24
CA LEU A 136 55.75 59.08 54.41
C LEU A 136 56.87 58.07 54.13
N LEU A 137 56.71 57.19 53.13
CA LEU A 137 57.78 56.39 52.56
C LEU A 137 57.64 56.38 51.02
N HIS A 138 58.63 56.93 50.30
CA HIS A 138 58.67 56.96 48.84
C HIS A 138 59.96 56.30 48.34
N ILE A 139 59.83 55.14 47.69
CA ILE A 139 60.94 54.38 47.08
C ILE A 139 60.82 54.48 45.57
N LYS A 140 61.90 54.88 44.87
CA LYS A 140 61.94 55.03 43.41
C LYS A 140 63.23 54.46 42.81
N GLY A 141 63.11 53.60 41.80
CA GLY A 141 64.23 52.99 41.08
C GLY A 141 64.78 53.86 39.94
N THR A 142 66.01 53.54 39.52
CA THR A 142 66.76 54.30 38.51
C THR A 142 67.46 53.39 37.49
N GLY A 143 66.83 53.20 36.33
CA GLY A 143 67.45 52.65 35.12
C GLY A 143 67.38 51.12 34.95
N THR A 144 66.97 50.71 33.74
CA THR A 144 67.00 49.35 33.11
C THR A 144 66.52 48.10 33.87
N GLN A 145 66.37 48.10 35.19
CA GLN A 145 65.44 47.24 35.92
C GLN A 145 64.35 48.15 36.51
N PRO A 146 63.07 48.03 36.09
CA PRO A 146 62.04 49.03 36.40
C PRO A 146 61.37 48.86 37.77
N ASP A 147 61.74 47.82 38.52
CA ASP A 147 60.94 47.30 39.64
C ASP A 147 61.32 47.95 40.98
N ASN A 148 60.42 48.78 41.52
CA ASN A 148 60.55 49.28 42.89
C ASN A 148 60.14 48.18 43.89
N TYR A 149 61.10 47.37 44.35
CA TYR A 149 60.85 46.30 45.31
C TYR A 149 60.80 46.81 46.76
N LEU A 150 59.67 46.59 47.45
CA LEU A 150 59.70 46.34 48.89
C LEU A 150 59.89 44.84 49.09
N ARG A 151 61.08 44.48 49.59
CA ARG A 151 61.55 43.09 49.73
C ARG A 151 61.65 42.74 51.21
N LEU A 152 60.96 41.67 51.60
CA LEU A 152 61.07 41.07 52.93
C LEU A 152 61.70 39.68 52.79
N GLU A 153 62.85 39.47 53.40
CA GLU A 153 63.61 38.21 53.34
C GLU A 153 63.56 37.47 54.68
N ALA A 154 63.57 36.13 54.61
CA ALA A 154 63.87 35.31 55.79
C ALA A 154 65.38 35.32 56.06
N ASN A 155 65.77 35.17 57.34
CA ASN A 155 67.16 35.28 57.81
C ASN A 155 68.10 34.14 57.32
N ALA A 156 67.67 33.31 56.38
CA ALA A 156 68.46 32.27 55.73
C ALA A 156 67.92 31.93 54.33
N GLY A 157 68.82 31.84 53.34
CA GLY A 157 68.64 30.93 52.20
C GLY A 157 67.63 31.31 51.12
N GLY A 158 67.56 32.59 50.70
CA GLY A 158 66.94 32.96 49.42
C GLY A 158 65.41 32.96 49.36
N TYR A 159 64.72 32.83 50.50
CA TYR A 159 63.27 32.97 50.61
C TYR A 159 62.88 34.44 50.83
N TYR A 160 62.08 34.97 49.91
CA TYR A 160 61.63 36.36 49.95
C TYR A 160 60.20 36.54 49.46
N GLY A 161 59.52 37.53 50.02
CA GLY A 161 58.34 38.16 49.47
C GLY A 161 58.72 39.51 48.84
N ASN A 162 58.50 39.65 47.54
CA ASN A 162 58.61 40.92 46.82
C ASN A 162 57.20 41.49 46.62
N ILE A 163 56.95 42.69 47.14
CA ILE A 163 55.90 43.58 46.64
C ILE A 163 56.56 44.53 45.64
N PHE A 164 56.04 44.59 44.42
CA PHE A 164 56.56 45.49 43.39
C PHE A 164 55.46 45.98 42.45
N TYR A 165 55.77 47.06 41.74
CA TYR A 165 55.01 47.54 40.59
C TYR A 165 55.90 47.45 39.35
N ASP A 166 55.34 46.91 38.27
CA ASP A 166 55.90 47.06 36.92
C ASP A 166 54.85 47.72 35.99
N SER A 167 55.10 47.75 34.68
CA SER A 167 54.19 48.38 33.70
C SER A 167 52.80 47.74 33.61
N GLN A 168 52.59 46.57 34.23
CA GLN A 168 51.31 45.86 34.30
C GLN A 168 50.64 45.96 35.69
N GLY A 169 51.16 46.81 36.59
CA GLY A 169 50.58 47.07 37.92
C GLY A 169 51.25 46.33 39.08
N MET A 170 50.54 46.25 40.21
CA MET A 170 51.06 45.68 41.45
C MET A 170 51.14 44.15 41.40
N LYS A 171 52.25 43.59 41.86
CA LYS A 171 52.49 42.14 41.90
C LYS A 171 53.06 41.73 43.25
N PHE A 172 52.51 40.65 43.79
CA PHE A 172 53.04 39.91 44.93
C PHE A 172 53.77 38.68 44.40
N ARG A 173 55.10 38.63 44.53
CA ARG A 173 55.92 37.49 44.09
C ARG A 173 56.69 36.91 45.26
N THR A 174 56.33 35.70 45.65
CA THR A 174 57.12 34.83 46.53
C THR A 174 58.18 34.09 45.71
N ARG A 175 59.25 33.61 46.36
CA ARG A 175 60.17 32.63 45.76
C ARG A 175 60.51 31.51 46.74
N ASN A 176 59.76 30.43 46.67
CA ASN A 176 60.09 29.12 47.25
C ASN A 176 59.42 28.00 46.41
N ALA A 177 59.74 26.73 46.66
CA ALA A 177 59.47 25.58 45.78
C ALA A 177 58.01 25.08 45.73
N GLY A 178 57.04 26.00 45.74
CA GLY A 178 55.62 25.74 45.49
C GLY A 178 55.02 26.95 44.79
N ASN A 179 54.72 26.83 43.49
CA ASN A 179 54.42 27.97 42.62
C ASN A 179 52.97 28.45 42.78
N GLY A 180 52.74 29.35 43.73
CA GLY A 180 51.45 30.02 43.91
C GLY A 180 51.42 31.10 44.99
N PHE A 181 50.27 31.78 45.05
CA PHE A 181 49.89 32.69 46.13
C PHE A 181 48.92 31.98 47.08
N TYR A 182 49.25 31.94 48.37
CA TYR A 182 48.57 31.11 49.37
C TYR A 182 48.08 31.93 50.57
N PHE A 183 46.83 31.72 50.98
CA PHE A 183 46.37 32.05 52.32
C PHE A 183 46.43 30.79 53.20
N GLN A 184 47.45 30.71 54.05
CA GLN A 184 47.63 29.63 55.02
C GLN A 184 47.15 30.04 56.41
N ASN A 185 46.67 29.07 57.19
CA ASN A 185 46.40 29.25 58.62
C ASN A 185 47.68 29.07 59.46
N SER A 186 47.57 29.25 60.78
CA SER A 186 48.69 29.10 61.73
C SER A 186 49.25 27.67 61.87
N THR A 187 48.65 26.68 61.22
CA THR A 187 49.14 25.29 61.15
C THR A 187 49.59 24.89 59.73
N GLY A 188 49.72 25.86 58.81
CA GLY A 188 50.23 25.63 57.45
C GLY A 188 49.22 25.01 56.48
N LYS A 189 47.96 24.80 56.88
CA LYS A 189 46.91 24.38 55.93
C LYS A 189 46.50 25.55 55.04
N THR A 190 46.38 25.27 53.74
CA THR A 190 46.02 26.24 52.70
C THR A 190 44.51 26.36 52.60
N ASN A 191 43.97 27.51 52.98
CA ASN A 191 42.54 27.80 52.84
C ASN A 191 42.19 28.19 51.39
N PHE A 192 43.12 28.85 50.69
CA PHE A 192 42.96 29.29 49.30
C PHE A 192 44.34 29.37 48.62
N ALA A 193 44.43 28.83 47.40
CA ALA A 193 45.60 28.89 46.53
C ALA A 193 45.22 29.39 45.13
N ILE A 194 46.07 30.25 44.56
CA ILE A 194 46.15 30.45 43.10
C ILE A 194 47.52 29.95 42.65
N LEU A 195 47.54 28.98 41.74
CA LEU A 195 48.76 28.42 41.17
C LEU A 195 49.16 29.16 39.88
N ASP A 196 50.45 29.07 39.50
CA ASP A 196 51.00 29.68 38.27
C ASP A 196 50.27 29.25 36.97
N ASN A 197 49.62 28.08 36.96
CA ASN A 197 48.80 27.60 35.83
C ASN A 197 47.39 28.22 35.78
N GLY A 198 47.08 29.15 36.68
CA GLY A 198 45.78 29.82 36.81
C GLY A 198 44.69 28.98 37.47
N TRP A 199 45.03 27.84 38.09
CA TRP A 199 44.06 27.00 38.80
C TRP A 199 43.87 27.49 40.25
N ILE A 200 42.65 27.39 40.73
CA ILE A 200 42.22 27.86 42.06
C ILE A 200 41.85 26.65 42.92
N GLY A 201 42.55 26.49 44.04
CA GLY A 201 42.28 25.45 45.04
C GLY A 201 41.74 26.06 46.33
N ILE A 202 40.61 25.55 46.81
CA ILE A 202 40.04 25.85 48.14
C ILE A 202 40.16 24.58 48.97
N GLY A 203 40.92 24.62 50.07
CA GLY A 203 41.30 23.43 50.86
C GLY A 203 42.37 22.51 50.22
N SER A 204 42.65 22.67 48.91
CA SER A 204 43.59 21.87 48.13
C SER A 204 44.83 22.67 47.71
N THR A 205 46.02 22.08 47.82
CA THR A 205 47.30 22.65 47.33
C THR A 205 47.72 22.13 45.95
N ALA A 206 47.08 21.07 45.47
CA ALA A 206 47.36 20.44 44.18
C ALA A 206 46.05 20.11 43.45
N PRO A 207 45.21 21.12 43.14
CA PRO A 207 43.95 20.91 42.47
C PRO A 207 44.12 20.16 41.15
N GLN A 208 43.19 19.25 40.85
CA GLN A 208 43.16 18.45 39.62
C GLN A 208 42.29 19.09 38.52
N GLY A 209 41.69 20.24 38.79
CA GLY A 209 40.91 21.03 37.84
C GLY A 209 41.08 22.55 38.06
N LYS A 210 40.53 23.36 37.15
CA LYS A 210 40.69 24.83 37.16
C LYS A 210 40.12 25.51 38.42
N PHE A 211 39.11 24.92 39.03
CA PHE A 211 38.51 25.37 40.29
C PHE A 211 38.12 24.13 41.10
N GLU A 212 38.76 23.92 42.24
CA GLU A 212 38.55 22.77 43.12
C GLU A 212 38.21 23.24 44.53
N VAL A 213 37.27 22.55 45.18
CA VAL A 213 36.91 22.75 46.59
C VAL A 213 36.97 21.40 47.28
N GLN A 214 37.93 21.24 48.19
CA GLN A 214 38.20 19.98 48.89
C GLN A 214 37.90 20.13 50.39
N GLY A 215 37.20 19.15 50.96
CA GLY A 215 36.97 19.07 52.40
C GLY A 215 38.23 18.68 53.17
N ASP A 216 38.40 19.22 54.38
CA ASP A 216 39.40 18.74 55.32
C ASP A 216 38.86 17.55 56.13
N ALA A 217 39.73 16.62 56.52
CA ALA A 217 39.38 15.44 57.33
C ALA A 217 38.86 15.76 58.75
N SER A 218 38.72 17.05 59.10
CA SER A 218 38.09 17.55 60.32
C SER A 218 36.63 17.98 60.14
N MET A 219 36.12 18.02 58.89
CA MET A 219 34.74 18.40 58.59
C MET A 219 33.77 17.25 58.87
N ASN A 220 32.59 17.57 59.41
CA ASN A 220 31.50 16.58 59.54
C ASN A 220 30.73 16.44 58.21
N ALA A 221 30.03 15.32 58.03
CA ALA A 221 29.35 15.00 56.76
C ALA A 221 28.18 15.95 56.38
N ASP A 222 27.65 16.71 57.34
CA ASP A 222 26.63 17.75 57.11
C ASP A 222 27.23 19.16 56.93
N SER A 223 28.55 19.31 56.98
CA SER A 223 29.22 20.55 56.56
C SER A 223 29.20 20.66 55.04
N ALA A 224 28.74 21.81 54.53
CA ALA A 224 28.74 22.07 53.09
C ALA A 224 30.16 22.43 52.60
N LEU A 225 30.58 21.77 51.53
CA LEU A 225 31.80 22.08 50.77
C LEU A 225 31.59 23.32 49.90
N PHE A 226 30.43 23.44 49.26
CA PHE A 226 30.08 24.55 48.38
C PHE A 226 28.62 24.95 48.57
N VAL A 227 28.36 26.26 48.64
CA VAL A 227 27.02 26.83 48.86
C VAL A 227 26.78 28.00 47.90
N VAL A 228 25.82 27.86 47.00
CA VAL A 228 25.20 28.99 46.29
C VAL A 228 23.99 29.44 47.10
N LYS A 229 23.85 30.76 47.29
CA LYS A 229 22.73 31.37 48.02
C LYS A 229 21.95 32.33 47.13
N ASN A 230 20.66 32.50 47.40
CA ASN A 230 19.84 33.55 46.78
C ASN A 230 20.17 34.94 47.37
N ARG A 231 19.47 35.97 46.89
CA ARG A 231 19.61 37.36 47.37
C ARG A 231 19.26 37.57 48.86
N ASN A 232 18.53 36.64 49.47
CA ASN A 232 18.13 36.69 50.88
C ASN A 232 19.16 35.98 51.80
N GLY A 233 20.19 35.34 51.23
CA GLY A 233 21.17 34.54 51.97
C GLY A 233 20.75 33.10 52.26
N GLU A 234 19.64 32.64 51.67
CA GLU A 234 19.12 31.28 51.77
C GLU A 234 19.86 30.37 50.76
N PRO A 235 20.24 29.13 51.11
CA PRO A 235 20.88 28.22 50.17
C PRO A 235 19.93 27.86 49.02
N VAL A 236 20.45 27.81 47.78
CA VAL A 236 19.74 27.31 46.59
C VAL A 236 20.43 26.09 45.96
N PHE A 237 21.75 25.97 46.11
CA PHE A 237 22.53 24.79 45.70
C PHE A 237 23.61 24.52 46.73
N VAL A 238 23.68 23.30 47.25
CA VAL A 238 24.60 22.93 48.34
C VAL A 238 25.23 21.56 48.07
N VAL A 239 26.56 21.50 48.14
CA VAL A 239 27.33 20.25 48.05
C VAL A 239 27.85 19.90 49.44
N TYR A 240 27.67 18.65 49.84
CA TYR A 240 28.17 18.04 51.07
C TYR A 240 29.04 16.82 50.72
N GLU A 241 29.85 16.35 51.67
CA GLU A 241 30.64 15.11 51.54
C GLU A 241 29.83 13.89 51.06
N GLN A 242 28.54 13.81 51.41
CA GLN A 242 27.67 12.66 51.11
C GLN A 242 26.55 12.97 50.10
N GLY A 243 26.57 14.11 49.41
CA GLY A 243 25.62 14.40 48.32
C GLY A 243 25.31 15.88 48.10
N VAL A 244 24.36 16.14 47.19
CA VAL A 244 23.96 17.50 46.78
C VAL A 244 22.50 17.75 47.19
N ARG A 245 22.23 18.91 47.79
CA ARG A 245 20.87 19.42 48.03
C ARG A 245 20.63 20.65 47.16
N ILE A 246 19.54 20.67 46.41
CA ILE A 246 19.09 21.83 45.63
C ILE A 246 17.78 22.31 46.26
N TYR A 247 17.72 23.59 46.61
CA TYR A 247 16.53 24.21 47.19
C TYR A 247 15.89 25.10 46.13
N ILE A 248 14.56 25.06 46.06
CA ILE A 248 13.74 25.89 45.17
C ILE A 248 12.79 26.68 46.08
N GLU A 249 12.65 27.98 45.83
CA GLU A 249 11.82 28.86 46.66
C GLU A 249 10.34 28.45 46.60
N ASP A 250 9.78 28.08 47.75
CA ASP A 250 8.40 27.61 47.88
C ASP A 250 7.47 28.81 48.13
N LEU A 251 6.89 29.36 47.04
CA LEU A 251 5.94 30.47 47.13
C LEU A 251 4.69 30.05 47.92
N PRO A 252 4.10 30.93 48.77
CA PRO A 252 3.01 30.58 49.67
C PRO A 252 1.67 30.33 48.93
N GLY A 253 1.56 29.17 48.27
CA GLY A 253 0.42 28.82 47.43
C GLY A 253 0.53 27.50 46.67
N LYS A 254 0.18 26.39 47.36
CA LYS A 254 -0.07 25.01 46.86
C LYS A 254 1.13 24.08 46.66
N GLY A 255 1.36 23.27 47.71
CA GLY A 255 1.47 21.81 47.59
C GLY A 255 2.79 21.24 47.08
N GLY A 256 3.55 20.63 47.99
CA GLY A 256 4.85 20.01 47.71
C GLY A 256 4.84 19.07 46.50
N LYS A 257 5.62 19.44 45.48
CA LYS A 257 5.83 18.67 44.25
C LYS A 257 6.91 17.61 44.48
N GLY A 258 6.79 16.48 43.77
CA GLY A 258 7.76 15.39 43.90
C GLY A 258 9.13 15.76 43.32
N GLY A 259 10.19 15.48 44.08
CA GLY A 259 11.57 15.53 43.56
C GLY A 259 11.86 14.33 42.65
N PHE A 260 12.74 14.53 41.67
CA PHE A 260 13.28 13.46 40.84
C PHE A 260 14.33 12.67 41.63
N ALA A 261 13.93 11.54 42.20
CA ALA A 261 14.81 10.68 43.00
C ALA A 261 15.10 9.37 42.26
N ILE A 262 16.37 9.17 41.88
CA ILE A 262 16.91 7.88 41.45
C ILE A 262 17.78 7.34 42.58
N GLY A 263 17.56 6.08 42.97
CA GLY A 263 18.38 5.42 43.98
C GLY A 263 18.05 3.94 44.12
N GLY A 264 19.07 3.08 44.02
CA GLY A 264 18.95 1.64 44.27
C GLY A 264 18.79 1.36 45.76
N ARG A 265 17.57 1.01 46.20
CA ARG A 265 17.27 0.78 47.63
C ARG A 265 17.57 -0.67 48.04
N SER A 266 18.84 -1.05 48.04
CA SER A 266 19.29 -2.34 48.61
C SER A 266 19.13 -2.36 50.14
N PRO A 267 18.54 -3.41 50.74
CA PRO A 267 18.59 -3.64 52.19
C PRO A 267 19.93 -4.20 52.71
N SER A 268 20.84 -4.59 51.82
CA SER A 268 22.01 -5.43 52.14
C SER A 268 23.32 -4.87 51.55
N LYS A 269 24.44 -5.14 52.25
CA LYS A 269 25.79 -4.62 51.95
C LYS A 269 26.40 -5.25 50.69
N GLY A 270 26.02 -4.74 49.52
CA GLY A 270 26.71 -4.95 48.24
C GLY A 270 27.06 -3.59 47.61
N ALA A 271 28.19 -3.51 46.92
CA ALA A 271 28.51 -2.34 46.10
C ALA A 271 27.71 -2.41 44.79
N LEU A 272 27.19 -1.27 44.34
CA LEU A 272 26.53 -1.13 43.03
C LEU A 272 27.60 -1.13 41.94
N THR A 273 27.43 -1.95 40.89
CA THR A 273 28.47 -2.18 39.86
C THR A 273 28.15 -1.57 38.49
N GLY A 274 27.41 -0.45 38.46
CA GLY A 274 27.21 0.33 37.24
C GLY A 274 26.46 1.65 37.44
N ASP A 275 26.45 2.47 36.38
CA ASP A 275 25.72 3.74 36.35
C ASP A 275 24.20 3.50 36.39
N ILE A 276 23.56 3.90 37.49
CA ILE A 276 22.10 3.80 37.65
C ILE A 276 21.38 4.70 36.65
N MET A 277 21.97 5.84 36.28
CA MET A 277 21.52 6.72 35.20
C MET A 277 22.73 7.23 34.41
N LEU A 278 22.80 6.89 33.13
CA LEU A 278 23.80 7.44 32.20
C LEU A 278 23.11 8.39 31.22
N VAL A 279 23.61 9.62 31.12
CA VAL A 279 23.17 10.62 30.13
C VAL A 279 24.32 10.88 29.17
N THR A 280 24.16 10.43 27.92
CA THR A 280 25.02 10.82 26.79
C THR A 280 24.27 11.84 25.92
N PRO A 281 24.94 12.56 25.00
CA PRO A 281 24.25 13.42 24.03
C PRO A 281 23.17 12.69 23.21
N ASP A 282 23.34 11.39 22.99
CA ASP A 282 22.46 10.56 22.17
C ASP A 282 21.39 9.78 22.96
N SER A 283 21.56 9.60 24.28
CA SER A 283 20.69 8.70 25.06
C SER A 283 20.66 8.97 26.56
N VAL A 284 19.47 8.80 27.16
CA VAL A 284 19.32 8.60 28.61
C VAL A 284 19.07 7.12 28.86
N ARG A 285 19.88 6.49 29.71
CA ARG A 285 19.75 5.08 30.11
C ARG A 285 19.55 5.01 31.61
N ILE A 286 18.71 4.09 32.06
CA ILE A 286 18.50 3.79 33.49
C ILE A 286 18.75 2.29 33.67
N THR A 287 19.62 1.94 34.62
CA THR A 287 20.09 0.56 34.85
C THR A 287 19.60 0.07 36.21
N LEU A 288 19.09 -1.16 36.27
CA LEU A 288 18.70 -1.83 37.52
C LEU A 288 19.36 -3.21 37.56
N GLU A 289 20.22 -3.45 38.55
CA GLU A 289 20.79 -4.77 38.83
C GLU A 289 19.76 -5.61 39.62
N GLU A 290 19.38 -6.78 39.10
CA GLU A 290 18.36 -7.64 39.72
C GLU A 290 18.98 -8.68 40.65
N GLN A 291 18.57 -8.71 41.93
CA GLN A 291 18.88 -9.77 42.88
C GLN A 291 17.67 -10.19 43.74
N ILE A 292 17.05 -11.29 43.28
CA ILE A 292 16.31 -12.34 44.02
C ILE A 292 14.95 -11.99 44.69
N SER A 293 13.97 -12.87 44.41
CA SER A 293 12.82 -13.24 45.27
C SER A 293 11.69 -12.22 45.55
N LYS A 294 10.71 -12.20 44.63
CA LYS A 294 9.26 -12.03 44.87
C LYS A 294 8.83 -10.97 45.93
N GLY A 295 8.96 -9.69 45.57
CA GLY A 295 8.11 -8.61 46.06
C GLY A 295 7.53 -7.84 44.87
N GLY A 296 6.22 -7.62 44.82
CA GLY A 296 5.59 -6.95 43.66
C GLY A 296 5.98 -5.47 43.54
N LYS A 297 5.96 -4.95 42.30
CA LYS A 297 6.32 -3.56 41.88
C LYS A 297 7.82 -3.27 41.67
N GLY A 298 8.49 -4.10 40.86
CA GLY A 298 9.59 -3.62 40.01
C GLY A 298 9.03 -3.05 38.70
N GLY A 299 8.96 -1.72 38.58
CA GLY A 299 8.41 -1.05 37.39
C GLY A 299 8.40 0.47 37.52
N PHE A 300 8.67 1.18 36.41
CA PHE A 300 8.63 2.64 36.36
C PHE A 300 7.16 3.12 36.34
N ALA A 301 6.71 3.69 37.45
CA ALA A 301 5.33 4.12 37.64
C ALA A 301 5.22 5.63 37.85
N VAL A 302 4.52 6.30 36.94
CA VAL A 302 4.08 7.70 37.07
C VAL A 302 2.61 7.69 37.50
N GLY A 303 2.20 8.58 38.40
CA GLY A 303 0.83 8.65 38.91
C GLY A 303 0.47 10.04 39.43
N THR A 304 -0.83 10.34 39.50
CA THR A 304 -1.34 11.65 39.93
C THR A 304 -1.69 11.64 41.43
N ARG A 305 -0.97 12.42 42.25
CA ARG A 305 -1.33 12.63 43.66
C ARG A 305 -2.58 13.51 43.79
N THR A 306 -3.67 12.94 44.29
CA THR A 306 -4.76 13.70 44.93
C THR A 306 -4.55 13.74 46.45
N PRO A 307 -5.01 14.78 47.17
CA PRO A 307 -4.74 14.95 48.61
C PRO A 307 -5.67 14.15 49.52
N THR A 308 -6.66 13.44 48.98
CA THR A 308 -7.63 12.63 49.72
C THR A 308 -7.24 11.15 49.65
N LYS A 309 -7.59 10.34 50.66
CA LYS A 309 -7.37 8.87 50.68
C LYS A 309 -8.26 8.09 49.68
N GLY A 310 -8.33 8.52 48.43
CA GLY A 310 -8.79 7.69 47.31
C GLY A 310 -7.64 6.83 46.78
N GLY A 311 -7.95 5.68 46.16
CA GLY A 311 -6.93 4.78 45.62
C GLY A 311 -6.08 5.44 44.53
N GLU A 312 -4.76 5.35 44.65
CA GLU A 312 -3.83 5.87 43.64
C GLU A 312 -3.97 5.09 42.33
N THR A 313 -4.39 5.76 41.25
CA THR A 313 -4.42 5.16 39.91
C THR A 313 -3.07 5.40 39.22
N PRO A 314 -2.30 4.35 38.87
CA PRO A 314 -1.08 4.51 38.10
C PRO A 314 -1.42 4.99 36.69
N PHE A 315 -0.74 6.03 36.21
CA PHE A 315 -0.80 6.48 34.82
C PHE A 315 0.15 5.67 33.94
N MET A 316 1.20 5.09 34.51
CA MET A 316 2.09 4.13 33.84
C MET A 316 2.36 2.96 34.79
N ASN A 317 2.30 1.74 34.27
CA ASN A 317 2.66 0.51 34.97
C ASN A 317 3.29 -0.46 33.95
N VAL A 318 4.61 -0.53 33.91
CA VAL A 318 5.35 -1.44 33.03
C VAL A 318 6.01 -2.52 33.88
N THR A 319 5.70 -3.78 33.56
CA THR A 319 6.18 -5.00 34.22
C THR A 319 6.47 -6.08 33.17
N PRO A 320 7.26 -7.13 33.46
CA PRO A 320 7.50 -8.23 32.53
C PRO A 320 6.24 -8.99 32.09
N GLU A 321 5.14 -8.89 32.86
CA GLU A 321 3.87 -9.54 32.53
C GLU A 321 2.87 -8.60 31.82
N ASN A 322 2.93 -7.27 32.01
CA ASN A 322 1.96 -6.34 31.45
C ASN A 322 2.55 -4.92 31.29
N TYR A 323 2.19 -4.23 30.20
CA TYR A 323 2.66 -2.90 29.83
C TYR A 323 1.47 -1.92 29.70
N TRP A 324 1.20 -1.11 30.73
CA TRP A 324 0.08 -0.16 30.72
C TRP A 324 0.57 1.29 30.75
N ILE A 325 0.02 2.12 29.86
CA ILE A 325 0.31 3.56 29.73
C ILE A 325 -1.01 4.29 29.47
N GLY A 326 -1.31 5.32 30.28
CA GLY A 326 -2.56 6.08 30.27
C GLY A 326 -3.43 5.83 31.51
N GLN A 327 -4.17 6.85 31.94
CA GLN A 327 -5.09 6.76 33.09
C GLN A 327 -6.10 5.62 32.93
N GLU A 328 -6.29 4.84 33.99
CA GLU A 328 -7.22 3.70 34.06
C GLU A 328 -6.97 2.59 33.02
N SER A 329 -5.80 2.60 32.37
CA SER A 329 -5.38 1.54 31.45
C SER A 329 -5.14 0.24 32.22
N GLY A 330 -5.82 -0.84 31.84
CA GLY A 330 -5.73 -2.17 32.48
C GLY A 330 -6.16 -2.27 33.95
N ILE A 331 -6.83 -1.25 34.51
CA ILE A 331 -7.01 -1.10 35.97
C ILE A 331 -7.76 -2.25 36.67
N SER A 332 -8.58 -3.01 35.96
CA SER A 332 -9.37 -4.13 36.54
C SER A 332 -8.63 -5.48 36.57
N ASN A 333 -7.37 -5.53 36.12
CA ASN A 333 -6.68 -6.77 35.81
C ASN A 333 -6.24 -7.55 37.05
N THR A 334 -6.88 -8.70 37.28
CA THR A 334 -6.65 -9.58 38.43
C THR A 334 -5.63 -10.67 38.13
N THR A 335 -5.74 -11.34 36.97
CA THR A 335 -4.85 -12.46 36.58
C THR A 335 -4.40 -12.43 35.12
N GLY A 336 -4.89 -11.49 34.30
CA GLY A 336 -4.49 -11.37 32.90
C GLY A 336 -3.00 -11.04 32.71
N LYS A 337 -2.37 -11.63 31.69
CA LYS A 337 -0.93 -11.53 31.40
C LYS A 337 -0.63 -11.31 29.92
N TYR A 338 0.58 -10.82 29.68
CA TYR A 338 1.16 -10.49 28.37
C TYR A 338 0.35 -9.46 27.59
N ASN A 339 -0.28 -8.51 28.29
CA ASN A 339 -1.07 -7.44 27.68
C ASN A 339 -0.26 -6.13 27.52
N VAL A 340 -0.55 -5.38 26.47
CA VAL A 340 0.00 -4.04 26.18
C VAL A 340 -1.17 -3.07 25.99
N PHE A 341 -1.40 -2.17 26.94
CA PHE A 341 -2.53 -1.24 26.92
C PHE A 341 -2.06 0.23 26.95
N MET A 342 -2.16 0.93 25.83
CA MET A 342 -1.70 2.32 25.66
C MET A 342 -2.85 3.25 25.29
N GLY A 343 -3.35 4.02 26.25
CA GLY A 343 -4.40 5.03 26.05
C GLY A 343 -5.30 5.21 27.27
N TYR A 344 -6.01 6.33 27.34
CA TYR A 344 -7.01 6.58 28.38
C TYR A 344 -8.08 5.48 28.36
N GLN A 345 -8.24 4.78 29.49
CA GLN A 345 -9.16 3.65 29.67
C GLN A 345 -8.97 2.48 28.67
N SER A 346 -7.78 2.31 28.11
CA SER A 346 -7.45 1.17 27.25
C SER A 346 -7.49 -0.13 28.06
N GLY A 347 -8.25 -1.14 27.61
CA GLY A 347 -8.41 -2.41 28.34
C GLY A 347 -8.96 -2.26 29.77
N LYS A 348 -9.67 -1.18 30.08
CA LYS A 348 -10.07 -0.80 31.46
C LYS A 348 -10.72 -1.95 32.25
N ALA A 349 -11.64 -2.70 31.63
CA ALA A 349 -12.38 -3.77 32.27
C ALA A 349 -11.66 -5.14 32.30
N ASN A 350 -10.44 -5.26 31.76
CA ASN A 350 -9.76 -6.56 31.61
C ASN A 350 -9.53 -7.17 32.98
N THR A 351 -10.01 -8.39 33.24
CA THR A 351 -9.82 -9.10 34.52
C THR A 351 -8.84 -10.26 34.33
N THR A 352 -9.16 -11.18 33.42
CA THR A 352 -8.39 -12.41 33.16
C THR A 352 -7.86 -12.50 31.72
N GLY A 353 -8.25 -11.59 30.82
CA GLY A 353 -7.82 -11.58 29.43
C GLY A 353 -6.30 -11.50 29.28
N MET A 354 -5.74 -12.28 28.35
CA MET A 354 -4.30 -12.43 28.13
C MET A 354 -3.89 -12.15 26.69
N TYR A 355 -2.61 -11.82 26.45
CA TYR A 355 -2.03 -11.61 25.12
C TYR A 355 -2.68 -10.48 24.29
N ASN A 356 -3.35 -9.51 24.93
CA ASN A 356 -4.05 -8.43 24.24
C ASN A 356 -3.16 -7.19 24.04
N ALA A 357 -3.16 -6.62 22.83
CA ALA A 357 -2.49 -5.35 22.50
C ALA A 357 -3.52 -4.28 22.13
N PHE A 358 -3.84 -3.35 23.04
CA PHE A 358 -4.83 -2.29 22.86
C PHE A 358 -4.18 -0.90 22.87
N VAL A 359 -4.20 -0.20 21.74
CA VAL A 359 -3.64 1.15 21.59
C VAL A 359 -4.71 2.13 21.12
N GLY A 360 -5.00 3.16 21.91
CA GLY A 360 -5.97 4.21 21.61
C GLY A 360 -6.89 4.57 22.78
N TYR A 361 -7.55 5.72 22.67
CA TYR A 361 -8.59 6.16 23.61
C TYR A 361 -9.72 5.12 23.67
N GLN A 362 -10.00 4.57 24.86
CA GLN A 362 -11.01 3.52 25.09
C GLN A 362 -10.89 2.29 24.16
N SER A 363 -9.68 1.96 23.70
CA SER A 363 -9.45 0.72 22.93
C SER A 363 -9.65 -0.51 23.83
N GLY A 364 -10.47 -1.47 23.40
CA GLY A 364 -10.81 -2.67 24.18
C GLY A 364 -11.42 -2.40 25.57
N MET A 365 -12.03 -1.24 25.79
CA MET A 365 -12.42 -0.74 27.13
C MET A 365 -13.23 -1.74 27.96
N SER A 366 -14.19 -2.45 27.35
CA SER A 366 -15.10 -3.40 28.02
C SER A 366 -14.57 -4.83 28.10
N ASN A 367 -13.39 -5.14 27.54
CA ASN A 367 -12.86 -6.50 27.47
C ASN A 367 -12.69 -7.05 28.87
N THR A 368 -13.26 -8.20 29.22
CA THR A 368 -13.12 -8.79 30.57
C THR A 368 -12.24 -10.04 30.53
N THR A 369 -12.62 -11.02 29.71
CA THR A 369 -11.97 -12.33 29.60
C THR A 369 -11.34 -12.60 28.23
N GLY A 370 -11.73 -11.83 27.21
CA GLY A 370 -11.20 -11.98 25.84
C GLY A 370 -9.67 -11.87 25.77
N GLY A 371 -9.05 -12.71 24.94
CA GLY A 371 -7.59 -12.83 24.84
C GLY A 371 -7.06 -12.90 23.40
N ALA A 372 -5.75 -12.66 23.23
CA ALA A 372 -5.04 -12.62 21.94
C ALA A 372 -5.58 -11.56 20.95
N ASN A 373 -6.21 -10.48 21.44
CA ASN A 373 -6.79 -9.44 20.60
C ASN A 373 -5.80 -8.27 20.33
N ALA A 374 -5.83 -7.70 19.13
CA ALA A 374 -4.96 -6.60 18.70
C ALA A 374 -5.80 -5.38 18.23
N PHE A 375 -6.10 -4.45 19.13
CA PHE A 375 -7.00 -3.31 18.88
C PHE A 375 -6.26 -1.97 18.82
N PHE A 376 -6.06 -1.43 17.62
CA PHE A 376 -5.30 -0.21 17.36
C PHE A 376 -6.21 0.88 16.77
N GLY A 377 -6.66 1.82 17.61
CA GLY A 377 -7.50 2.94 17.18
C GLY A 377 -8.33 3.55 18.30
N ASN A 378 -8.81 4.78 18.09
CA ASN A 378 -9.75 5.44 18.99
C ASN A 378 -11.08 4.64 19.00
N LEU A 379 -11.47 4.14 20.18
CA LEU A 379 -12.64 3.28 20.40
C LEU A 379 -12.61 1.95 19.61
N SER A 380 -11.42 1.46 19.22
CA SER A 380 -11.28 0.14 18.57
C SER A 380 -11.65 -0.98 19.54
N GLY A 381 -12.50 -1.92 19.12
CA GLY A 381 -12.98 -3.06 19.93
C GLY A 381 -13.65 -2.67 21.25
N LYS A 382 -14.14 -1.43 21.39
CA LYS A 382 -14.55 -0.84 22.67
C LYS A 382 -15.47 -1.75 23.49
N SER A 383 -16.48 -2.33 22.84
CA SER A 383 -17.53 -3.11 23.49
C SER A 383 -17.21 -4.59 23.68
N ASN A 384 -16.04 -5.07 23.26
CA ASN A 384 -15.70 -6.50 23.34
C ASN A 384 -15.71 -6.94 24.80
N VAL A 385 -16.20 -8.15 25.10
CA VAL A 385 -16.29 -8.68 26.47
C VAL A 385 -15.52 -10.00 26.58
N ASP A 386 -15.89 -10.98 25.74
CA ASP A 386 -15.38 -12.35 25.76
C ASP A 386 -14.64 -12.78 24.47
N GLY A 387 -14.77 -12.02 23.37
CA GLY A 387 -14.18 -12.35 22.07
C GLY A 387 -12.65 -12.37 22.08
N GLY A 388 -12.04 -13.32 21.36
CA GLY A 388 -10.60 -13.55 21.32
C GLY A 388 -10.01 -13.73 19.92
N ALA A 389 -8.68 -13.57 19.82
CA ALA A 389 -7.92 -13.67 18.57
C ALA A 389 -8.36 -12.68 17.46
N ASN A 390 -8.95 -11.53 17.83
CA ASN A 390 -9.43 -10.53 16.88
C ASN A 390 -8.41 -9.41 16.63
N THR A 391 -8.26 -8.94 15.39
CA THR A 391 -7.38 -7.81 15.02
C THR A 391 -8.20 -6.64 14.49
N TYR A 392 -8.31 -5.54 15.23
CA TYR A 392 -9.11 -4.35 14.88
C TYR A 392 -8.24 -3.09 14.75
N LEU A 393 -7.95 -2.66 13.51
CA LEU A 393 -7.10 -1.52 13.19
C LEU A 393 -7.91 -0.37 12.57
N GLY A 394 -8.18 0.68 13.34
CA GLY A 394 -8.88 1.88 12.91
C GLY A 394 -9.76 2.51 14.00
N THR A 395 -10.07 3.79 13.86
CA THR A 395 -11.06 4.46 14.72
C THR A 395 -12.41 3.76 14.59
N MET A 396 -13.01 3.36 15.73
CA MET A 396 -14.27 2.61 15.82
C MET A 396 -14.30 1.24 15.09
N ALA A 397 -13.14 0.67 14.72
CA ALA A 397 -13.09 -0.71 14.22
C ALA A 397 -13.63 -1.67 15.29
N GLY A 398 -14.63 -2.49 14.98
CA GLY A 398 -15.29 -3.38 15.94
C GLY A 398 -15.96 -2.69 17.13
N TYR A 399 -16.40 -1.43 16.99
CA TYR A 399 -16.91 -0.62 18.12
C TYR A 399 -18.00 -1.30 18.96
N ASN A 400 -19.01 -1.90 18.33
CA ASN A 400 -20.10 -2.63 18.99
C ASN A 400 -19.89 -4.15 19.04
N SER A 401 -18.72 -4.67 18.65
CA SER A 401 -18.42 -6.10 18.77
C SER A 401 -18.35 -6.44 20.26
N ILE A 402 -19.24 -7.30 20.72
CA ILE A 402 -19.39 -7.74 22.12
C ILE A 402 -18.61 -9.04 22.35
N GLY A 403 -18.42 -9.83 21.29
CA GLY A 403 -17.64 -11.06 21.31
C GLY A 403 -17.53 -11.71 19.93
N GLY A 404 -17.11 -12.96 19.90
CA GLY A 404 -16.78 -13.70 18.67
C GLY A 404 -15.27 -13.65 18.38
N ASN A 405 -14.80 -14.59 17.56
CA ASN A 405 -13.38 -14.94 17.50
C ASN A 405 -12.79 -14.88 16.08
N TYR A 406 -11.47 -14.70 16.01
CA TYR A 406 -10.68 -14.75 14.76
C TYR A 406 -11.08 -13.71 13.68
N ASN A 407 -11.69 -12.60 14.08
CA ASN A 407 -12.11 -11.55 13.14
C ASN A 407 -10.98 -10.53 12.89
N THR A 408 -10.81 -10.10 11.64
CA THR A 408 -9.82 -9.07 11.24
C THR A 408 -10.54 -7.87 10.63
N PHE A 409 -10.65 -6.76 11.36
CA PHE A 409 -11.29 -5.52 10.91
C PHE A 409 -10.25 -4.41 10.73
N VAL A 410 -10.13 -3.83 9.53
CA VAL A 410 -9.14 -2.81 9.19
C VAL A 410 -9.81 -1.65 8.45
N GLY A 411 -9.80 -0.47 9.06
CA GLY A 411 -10.41 0.75 8.51
C GLY A 411 -11.30 1.47 9.52
N GLY A 412 -11.59 2.75 9.26
CA GLY A 412 -12.50 3.55 10.08
C GLY A 412 -13.89 2.91 10.12
N ALA A 413 -14.39 2.61 11.31
CA ALA A 413 -15.69 1.98 11.55
C ALA A 413 -15.92 0.63 10.82
N ALA A 414 -14.86 -0.10 10.44
CA ALA A 414 -14.97 -1.48 9.96
C ALA A 414 -15.58 -2.36 11.08
N GLY A 415 -16.70 -3.04 10.80
CA GLY A 415 -17.45 -3.82 11.79
C GLY A 415 -18.10 -2.99 12.90
N ALA A 416 -18.25 -1.67 12.77
CA ALA A 416 -18.73 -0.82 13.87
C ALA A 416 -20.15 -1.15 14.36
N SER A 417 -21.03 -1.67 13.49
CA SER A 417 -22.37 -2.15 13.83
C SER A 417 -22.43 -3.64 14.21
N PHE A 418 -21.33 -4.38 14.06
CA PHE A 418 -21.30 -5.84 14.09
C PHE A 418 -21.07 -6.37 15.51
N LYS A 419 -22.04 -7.12 16.07
CA LYS A 419 -22.04 -7.49 17.51
C LYS A 419 -21.35 -8.80 17.86
N LYS A 420 -21.56 -9.90 17.14
CA LYS A 420 -20.99 -11.21 17.48
C LYS A 420 -20.97 -12.16 16.29
N GLY A 421 -19.79 -12.55 15.84
CA GLY A 421 -19.58 -13.54 14.79
C GLY A 421 -18.10 -13.93 14.71
N ASN A 422 -17.76 -14.94 13.91
CA ASN A 422 -16.43 -15.54 13.86
C ASN A 422 -15.83 -15.51 12.44
N ASN A 423 -14.49 -15.53 12.37
CA ASN A 423 -13.71 -15.67 11.14
C ASN A 423 -13.96 -14.57 10.07
N ASN A 424 -14.51 -13.41 10.43
CA ASN A 424 -14.85 -12.35 9.48
C ASN A 424 -13.62 -11.47 9.15
N ILE A 425 -13.46 -11.10 7.88
CA ILE A 425 -12.36 -10.22 7.40
C ILE A 425 -12.96 -8.96 6.77
N PHE A 426 -12.99 -7.85 7.49
CA PHE A 426 -13.55 -6.57 7.01
C PHE A 426 -12.43 -5.55 6.76
N VAL A 427 -12.15 -5.17 5.51
CA VAL A 427 -11.04 -4.27 5.16
C VAL A 427 -11.56 -3.09 4.34
N GLY A 428 -11.82 -1.97 5.00
CA GLY A 428 -12.31 -0.73 4.39
C GLY A 428 -13.13 0.11 5.35
N VAL A 429 -13.22 1.41 5.08
CA VAL A 429 -14.05 2.32 5.87
C VAL A 429 -15.52 1.90 5.78
N TYR A 430 -16.18 1.67 6.91
CA TYR A 430 -17.55 1.12 7.03
C TYR A 430 -17.80 -0.27 6.41
N ALA A 431 -16.78 -1.09 6.14
CA ALA A 431 -16.99 -2.49 5.78
C ALA A 431 -17.72 -3.22 6.92
N GLY A 432 -18.90 -3.79 6.67
CA GLY A 432 -19.78 -4.36 7.73
C GLY A 432 -20.23 -3.37 8.82
N GLY A 433 -20.28 -2.05 8.53
CA GLY A 433 -20.22 -1.00 9.56
C GLY A 433 -21.35 0.06 9.62
N LEU A 434 -22.48 -0.09 8.91
CA LEU A 434 -23.59 0.89 8.89
C LEU A 434 -24.96 0.32 9.33
N GLY A 435 -25.02 -0.91 9.85
CA GLY A 435 -26.25 -1.54 10.31
C GLY A 435 -26.94 -0.78 11.45
N ASN A 436 -28.28 -0.75 11.45
CA ASN A 436 -29.07 -0.08 12.49
C ASN A 436 -28.81 -0.69 13.87
N PHE A 437 -28.19 0.09 14.75
CA PHE A 437 -27.64 -0.33 16.05
C PHE A 437 -28.66 -0.96 17.03
N ALA A 438 -29.95 -0.67 16.85
CA ALA A 438 -30.97 -0.88 17.89
C ALA A 438 -31.43 -2.34 18.08
N ALA A 439 -31.46 -3.17 17.02
CA ALA A 439 -32.46 -4.26 16.96
C ALA A 439 -31.97 -5.72 17.12
N LEU A 440 -30.75 -6.07 16.69
CA LEU A 440 -30.38 -7.49 16.49
C LEU A 440 -29.32 -8.03 17.47
N PRO A 441 -29.33 -9.35 17.80
CA PRO A 441 -28.43 -9.94 18.80
C PRO A 441 -27.20 -10.66 18.23
N GLN A 442 -27.11 -10.87 16.92
CA GLN A 442 -26.11 -11.71 16.25
C GLN A 442 -25.53 -11.02 15.02
N GLY A 443 -24.24 -11.27 14.77
CA GLY A 443 -23.58 -11.16 13.48
C GLY A 443 -23.64 -12.50 12.73
N GLY A 444 -23.19 -12.56 11.47
CA GLY A 444 -22.98 -13.81 10.73
C GLY A 444 -21.49 -14.15 10.56
N ASP A 445 -21.18 -15.43 10.35
CA ASP A 445 -19.80 -15.94 10.34
C ASP A 445 -19.18 -15.98 8.94
N ASN A 446 -17.83 -16.05 8.90
CA ASN A 446 -16.99 -16.29 7.72
C ASN A 446 -17.10 -15.25 6.58
N ASN A 447 -17.62 -14.04 6.81
CA ASN A 447 -17.77 -13.04 5.76
C ASN A 447 -16.45 -12.30 5.48
N ILE A 448 -16.13 -12.08 4.19
CA ILE A 448 -14.95 -11.35 3.74
C ILE A 448 -15.41 -10.10 2.99
N LEU A 449 -15.29 -8.91 3.59
CA LEU A 449 -15.81 -7.64 3.08
C LEU A 449 -14.67 -6.62 2.88
N ILE A 450 -14.19 -6.48 1.65
CA ILE A 450 -13.01 -5.68 1.29
C ILE A 450 -13.43 -4.49 0.41
N GLY A 451 -13.54 -3.30 1.00
CA GLY A 451 -13.86 -2.05 0.31
C GLY A 451 -14.65 -1.07 1.17
N ASN A 452 -14.66 0.20 0.81
CA ASN A 452 -15.52 1.18 1.48
C ASN A 452 -17.01 0.82 1.29
N ASN A 453 -17.74 0.70 2.40
CA ASN A 453 -19.14 0.24 2.46
C ASN A 453 -19.38 -1.19 1.91
N ALA A 454 -18.37 -2.05 1.81
CA ALA A 454 -18.56 -3.45 1.43
C ALA A 454 -19.40 -4.18 2.50
N GLY A 455 -20.51 -4.80 2.09
CA GLY A 455 -21.48 -5.47 2.99
C GLY A 455 -21.94 -4.63 4.19
N ALA A 456 -22.04 -3.31 4.05
CA ALA A 456 -22.17 -2.38 5.18
C ALA A 456 -23.39 -2.63 6.09
N TYR A 457 -24.47 -3.22 5.56
CA TYR A 457 -25.70 -3.51 6.31
C TYR A 457 -25.82 -4.96 6.81
N ILE A 458 -24.76 -5.77 6.73
CA ILE A 458 -24.80 -7.18 7.12
C ILE A 458 -25.19 -7.37 8.59
N THR A 459 -26.16 -8.27 8.82
CA THR A 459 -26.64 -8.62 10.14
C THR A 459 -26.32 -10.09 10.42
N THR A 460 -27.14 -11.03 9.98
CA THR A 460 -26.94 -12.48 10.22
C THR A 460 -26.50 -13.26 8.97
N GLY A 461 -26.31 -12.58 7.84
CA GLY A 461 -25.76 -13.21 6.63
C GLY A 461 -24.35 -13.77 6.84
N TYR A 462 -24.09 -14.98 6.35
CA TYR A 462 -22.84 -15.73 6.56
C TYR A 462 -22.26 -16.24 5.23
N ASP A 463 -20.97 -16.60 5.23
CA ASP A 463 -20.20 -17.06 4.06
C ASP A 463 -20.22 -16.09 2.84
N ASN A 464 -20.46 -14.78 3.05
CA ASN A 464 -20.47 -13.81 1.94
C ASN A 464 -19.08 -13.23 1.65
N LEU A 465 -18.73 -13.14 0.36
CA LEU A 465 -17.51 -12.50 -0.14
C LEU A 465 -17.88 -11.23 -0.91
N ALA A 466 -17.49 -10.05 -0.41
CA ALA A 466 -17.71 -8.76 -1.06
C ALA A 466 -16.37 -8.04 -1.27
N ILE A 467 -15.95 -7.80 -2.51
CA ILE A 467 -14.72 -7.07 -2.85
C ILE A 467 -15.05 -5.90 -3.77
N GLY A 468 -14.85 -4.67 -3.29
CA GLY A 468 -15.10 -3.43 -4.02
C GLY A 468 -15.95 -2.44 -3.23
N SER A 469 -15.86 -1.15 -3.56
CA SER A 469 -16.67 -0.12 -2.89
C SER A 469 -18.17 -0.37 -3.13
N SER A 470 -18.96 -0.35 -2.05
CA SER A 470 -20.39 -0.70 -2.04
C SER A 470 -20.73 -2.05 -2.69
N SER A 471 -19.78 -2.99 -2.75
CA SER A 471 -20.07 -4.39 -3.11
C SER A 471 -20.96 -5.02 -2.02
N ALA A 472 -22.01 -5.74 -2.44
CA ALA A 472 -22.98 -6.41 -1.57
C ALA A 472 -23.59 -5.52 -0.46
N GLN A 473 -23.61 -4.19 -0.65
CA GLN A 473 -23.78 -3.21 0.43
C GLN A 473 -24.99 -3.48 1.33
N ASN A 474 -26.13 -3.85 0.73
CA ASN A 474 -27.41 -3.98 1.42
C ASN A 474 -27.70 -5.40 1.95
N ILE A 475 -26.78 -6.36 1.87
CA ILE A 475 -27.03 -7.72 2.41
C ILE A 475 -27.33 -7.57 3.89
N THR A 476 -28.40 -8.19 4.35
CA THR A 476 -28.77 -8.25 5.78
C THR A 476 -28.63 -9.69 6.27
N THR A 477 -29.47 -10.59 5.74
CA THR A 477 -29.56 -12.00 6.14
C THR A 477 -29.18 -12.98 5.02
N GLY A 478 -28.96 -12.51 3.79
CA GLY A 478 -28.53 -13.35 2.67
C GLY A 478 -27.18 -14.04 2.94
N ASN A 479 -27.03 -15.29 2.50
CA ASN A 479 -25.85 -16.12 2.75
C ASN A 479 -25.18 -16.63 1.46
N SER A 480 -23.90 -16.96 1.57
CA SER A 480 -23.12 -17.65 0.54
C SER A 480 -23.09 -16.91 -0.81
N ASN A 481 -23.12 -15.58 -0.81
CA ASN A 481 -23.04 -14.75 -2.02
C ASN A 481 -21.61 -14.25 -2.27
N VAL A 482 -21.21 -14.15 -3.53
CA VAL A 482 -19.95 -13.55 -3.98
C VAL A 482 -20.25 -12.29 -4.80
N ALA A 483 -19.65 -11.16 -4.46
CA ALA A 483 -19.81 -9.87 -5.12
C ALA A 483 -18.46 -9.18 -5.31
N ILE A 484 -17.90 -9.20 -6.51
CA ILE A 484 -16.58 -8.67 -6.85
C ILE A 484 -16.72 -7.55 -7.89
N GLY A 485 -16.33 -6.34 -7.52
CA GLY A 485 -16.48 -5.12 -8.32
C GLY A 485 -17.20 -4.02 -7.54
N LYS A 486 -16.94 -2.75 -7.90
CA LYS A 486 -17.68 -1.61 -7.33
C LYS A 486 -19.19 -1.81 -7.61
N GLU A 487 -19.99 -1.71 -6.55
CA GLU A 487 -21.45 -1.85 -6.58
C GLU A 487 -21.99 -3.18 -7.15
N ALA A 488 -21.16 -4.23 -7.22
CA ALA A 488 -21.63 -5.58 -7.52
C ALA A 488 -22.62 -6.04 -6.43
N GLY A 489 -23.81 -6.54 -6.82
CA GLY A 489 -24.84 -7.01 -5.90
C GLY A 489 -25.36 -5.97 -4.89
N LYS A 490 -25.20 -4.66 -5.16
CA LYS A 490 -25.41 -3.59 -4.17
C LYS A 490 -26.76 -3.65 -3.45
N SER A 491 -27.84 -3.97 -4.18
CA SER A 491 -29.22 -3.98 -3.65
C SER A 491 -29.63 -5.31 -3.00
N LEU A 492 -28.77 -6.33 -3.00
CA LEU A 492 -29.11 -7.67 -2.49
C LEU A 492 -29.31 -7.59 -0.98
N THR A 493 -30.43 -8.11 -0.46
CA THR A 493 -30.77 -8.09 0.97
C THR A 493 -30.81 -9.49 1.57
N ILE A 494 -31.65 -10.35 0.99
CA ILE A 494 -31.96 -11.71 1.48
C ILE A 494 -31.63 -12.82 0.47
N GLY A 495 -31.14 -12.48 -0.73
CA GLY A 495 -30.78 -13.45 -1.76
C GLY A 495 -29.61 -14.35 -1.36
N VAL A 496 -29.52 -15.53 -1.99
CA VAL A 496 -28.58 -16.60 -1.61
C VAL A 496 -27.87 -17.22 -2.82
N HIS A 497 -26.66 -17.73 -2.63
CA HIS A 497 -25.90 -18.47 -3.65
C HIS A 497 -25.71 -17.71 -4.99
N ASN A 498 -25.61 -16.38 -4.96
CA ASN A 498 -25.31 -15.59 -6.16
C ASN A 498 -23.79 -15.36 -6.33
N LEU A 499 -23.32 -15.29 -7.58
CA LEU A 499 -21.99 -14.83 -7.97
C LEU A 499 -22.12 -13.63 -8.90
N PHE A 500 -21.71 -12.45 -8.45
CA PHE A 500 -21.68 -11.20 -9.22
C PHE A 500 -20.23 -10.70 -9.36
N ALA A 501 -19.71 -10.64 -10.57
CA ALA A 501 -18.29 -10.34 -10.85
C ALA A 501 -18.14 -9.29 -11.96
N GLY A 502 -18.19 -8.01 -11.58
CA GLY A 502 -18.06 -6.86 -12.48
C GLY A 502 -18.56 -5.56 -11.85
N TYR A 503 -18.19 -4.42 -12.44
CA TYR A 503 -18.77 -3.12 -12.06
C TYR A 503 -20.29 -3.17 -12.22
N GLN A 504 -21.03 -2.94 -11.13
CA GLN A 504 -22.49 -2.97 -11.09
C GLN A 504 -23.14 -4.28 -11.62
N ALA A 505 -22.44 -5.42 -11.57
CA ALA A 505 -23.03 -6.73 -11.85
C ALA A 505 -24.12 -7.04 -10.81
N GLY A 506 -25.34 -7.40 -11.23
CA GLY A 506 -26.47 -7.68 -10.35
C GLY A 506 -26.94 -6.49 -9.49
N TYR A 507 -26.68 -5.24 -9.91
CA TYR A 507 -26.89 -4.03 -9.10
C TYR A 507 -28.26 -3.94 -8.40
N SER A 508 -29.35 -4.20 -9.14
CA SER A 508 -30.74 -4.08 -8.69
C SER A 508 -31.33 -5.40 -8.16
N ASN A 509 -30.51 -6.43 -7.95
CA ASN A 509 -30.98 -7.72 -7.49
C ASN A 509 -31.24 -7.67 -5.99
N VAL A 510 -32.50 -7.83 -5.54
CA VAL A 510 -32.90 -7.66 -4.14
C VAL A 510 -32.96 -8.99 -3.37
N ALA A 511 -33.70 -9.97 -3.88
CA ALA A 511 -34.08 -11.18 -3.14
C ALA A 511 -33.93 -12.48 -3.94
N SER A 512 -33.37 -12.44 -5.15
CA SER A 512 -33.23 -13.65 -5.98
C SER A 512 -31.95 -14.43 -5.63
N GLY A 513 -31.87 -15.69 -6.07
CA GLY A 513 -30.77 -16.59 -5.77
C GLY A 513 -30.32 -17.42 -6.95
N TYR A 514 -29.19 -18.11 -6.78
CA TYR A 514 -28.58 -19.01 -7.76
C TYR A 514 -28.21 -18.36 -9.11
N ASN A 515 -27.94 -17.05 -9.13
CA ASN A 515 -27.52 -16.35 -10.34
C ASN A 515 -25.99 -16.21 -10.45
N VAL A 516 -25.45 -16.29 -11.67
CA VAL A 516 -24.03 -16.07 -11.99
C VAL A 516 -23.92 -14.94 -13.02
N PHE A 517 -23.62 -13.72 -12.59
CA PHE A 517 -23.45 -12.55 -13.46
C PHE A 517 -22.00 -12.08 -13.49
N MET A 518 -21.34 -12.16 -14.64
CA MET A 518 -19.95 -11.75 -14.83
C MET A 518 -19.83 -10.74 -15.98
N GLY A 519 -19.13 -9.64 -15.74
CA GLY A 519 -18.96 -8.53 -16.68
C GLY A 519 -19.61 -7.22 -16.21
N TYR A 520 -19.20 -6.13 -16.84
CA TYR A 520 -19.72 -4.78 -16.58
C TYR A 520 -21.25 -4.74 -16.77
N GLN A 521 -21.98 -4.36 -15.71
CA GLN A 521 -23.44 -4.26 -15.68
C GLN A 521 -24.20 -5.54 -16.14
N SER A 522 -23.59 -6.72 -15.98
CA SER A 522 -24.28 -7.98 -16.23
C SER A 522 -25.43 -8.17 -15.23
N GLY A 523 -26.64 -8.46 -15.71
CA GLY A 523 -27.85 -8.62 -14.87
C GLY A 523 -28.25 -7.38 -14.06
N TYR A 524 -27.92 -6.17 -14.53
CA TYR A 524 -28.06 -4.91 -13.78
C TYR A 524 -29.45 -4.69 -13.15
N SER A 525 -30.53 -5.00 -13.87
CA SER A 525 -31.92 -4.77 -13.43
C SER A 525 -32.63 -5.99 -12.83
N ASN A 526 -31.91 -7.07 -12.49
CA ASN A 526 -32.45 -8.39 -12.12
C ASN A 526 -33.20 -8.44 -10.77
N ASN A 527 -34.36 -7.79 -10.72
CA ASN A 527 -35.23 -7.65 -9.56
C ASN A 527 -36.18 -8.85 -9.35
N GLY A 528 -35.64 -10.07 -9.33
CA GLY A 528 -36.41 -11.28 -9.00
C GLY A 528 -35.97 -12.55 -9.72
N GLY A 529 -35.40 -12.45 -10.93
CA GLY A 529 -35.00 -13.62 -11.73
C GLY A 529 -33.97 -14.54 -11.04
N GLN A 530 -34.22 -15.84 -11.03
CA GLN A 530 -33.38 -16.89 -10.40
C GLN A 530 -32.76 -17.83 -11.44
N TYR A 531 -31.70 -18.54 -11.03
CA TYR A 531 -31.02 -19.57 -11.84
C TYR A 531 -30.48 -19.08 -13.20
N ASN A 532 -30.12 -17.79 -13.29
CA ASN A 532 -29.62 -17.19 -14.53
C ASN A 532 -28.08 -17.13 -14.57
N ALA A 533 -27.48 -17.41 -15.73
CA ALA A 533 -26.04 -17.32 -15.96
C ALA A 533 -25.73 -16.29 -17.07
N PHE A 534 -25.33 -15.08 -16.68
CA PHE A 534 -25.04 -13.96 -17.60
C PHE A 534 -23.54 -13.66 -17.63
N LEU A 535 -22.84 -13.90 -18.74
CA LEU A 535 -21.40 -13.70 -18.88
C LEU A 535 -21.09 -12.76 -20.05
N GLY A 536 -20.93 -11.47 -19.77
CA GLY A 536 -20.55 -10.47 -20.77
C GLY A 536 -20.85 -9.03 -20.37
N TYR A 537 -20.31 -8.08 -21.12
CA TYR A 537 -20.66 -6.66 -21.00
C TYR A 537 -22.16 -6.48 -21.24
N GLN A 538 -22.88 -6.02 -20.23
CA GLN A 538 -24.33 -5.81 -20.24
C GLN A 538 -25.17 -7.05 -20.65
N ALA A 539 -24.66 -8.26 -20.42
CA ALA A 539 -25.46 -9.48 -20.62
C ALA A 539 -26.66 -9.48 -19.66
N GLY A 540 -27.88 -9.67 -20.18
CA GLY A 540 -29.12 -9.67 -19.40
C GLY A 540 -29.49 -8.35 -18.71
N TYR A 541 -28.99 -7.20 -19.21
CA TYR A 541 -29.04 -5.91 -18.52
C TYR A 541 -30.43 -5.53 -17.97
N THR A 542 -31.50 -5.62 -18.75
CA THR A 542 -32.86 -5.27 -18.30
C THR A 542 -33.68 -6.42 -17.71
N ASN A 543 -33.16 -7.67 -17.64
CA ASN A 543 -33.95 -8.80 -17.14
C ASN A 543 -34.55 -8.43 -15.79
N THR A 544 -35.88 -8.51 -15.61
CA THR A 544 -36.51 -8.14 -14.34
C THR A 544 -36.78 -9.38 -13.49
N SER A 545 -37.55 -10.32 -14.05
CA SER A 545 -38.10 -11.50 -13.36
C SER A 545 -37.80 -12.83 -14.07
N GLY A 546 -37.13 -12.80 -15.22
CA GLY A 546 -36.84 -13.98 -16.04
C GLY A 546 -35.92 -14.98 -15.35
N ASN A 547 -36.21 -16.28 -15.49
CA ASN A 547 -35.54 -17.37 -14.78
C ASN A 547 -34.87 -18.36 -15.74
N TYR A 548 -33.88 -19.12 -15.28
CA TYR A 548 -33.23 -20.21 -16.03
C TYR A 548 -32.62 -19.77 -17.38
N ASN A 549 -32.19 -18.50 -17.50
CA ASN A 549 -31.60 -17.97 -18.72
C ASN A 549 -30.06 -18.04 -18.70
N THR A 550 -29.46 -18.52 -19.79
CA THR A 550 -28.01 -18.45 -20.04
C THR A 550 -27.74 -17.40 -21.11
N PHE A 551 -27.10 -16.28 -20.76
CA PHE A 551 -26.70 -15.23 -21.72
C PHE A 551 -25.18 -15.08 -21.73
N MET A 552 -24.52 -15.22 -22.88
CA MET A 552 -23.06 -15.10 -22.98
C MET A 552 -22.66 -14.22 -24.16
N GLY A 553 -21.83 -13.21 -23.91
CA GLY A 553 -21.36 -12.24 -24.91
C GLY A 553 -21.83 -10.80 -24.64
N TYR A 554 -21.30 -9.87 -25.44
CA TYR A 554 -21.65 -8.45 -25.36
C TYR A 554 -23.14 -8.24 -25.66
N GLN A 555 -23.90 -7.70 -24.71
CA GLN A 555 -25.34 -7.40 -24.85
C GLN A 555 -26.23 -8.59 -25.27
N ALA A 556 -25.82 -9.83 -24.96
CA ALA A 556 -26.72 -10.99 -25.06
C ALA A 556 -27.89 -10.81 -24.07
N GLY A 557 -29.13 -10.95 -24.52
CA GLY A 557 -30.30 -10.75 -23.64
C GLY A 557 -30.52 -9.32 -23.13
N PHE A 558 -29.93 -8.29 -23.76
CA PHE A 558 -29.84 -6.93 -23.19
C PHE A 558 -31.19 -6.28 -22.82
N LEU A 559 -32.18 -6.31 -23.73
CA LEU A 559 -33.55 -5.80 -23.50
C LEU A 559 -34.53 -6.92 -23.07
N ASN A 560 -34.07 -8.03 -22.49
CA ASN A 560 -34.99 -9.02 -21.93
C ASN A 560 -35.85 -8.38 -20.83
N THR A 561 -37.19 -8.43 -20.92
CA THR A 561 -38.09 -7.95 -19.86
C THR A 561 -38.45 -9.03 -18.84
N GLY A 562 -38.60 -10.28 -19.28
CA GLY A 562 -39.12 -11.39 -18.46
C GLY A 562 -39.13 -12.77 -19.15
N ALA A 563 -38.40 -12.95 -20.25
CA ALA A 563 -38.18 -14.27 -20.87
C ALA A 563 -37.50 -15.23 -19.90
N SER A 564 -37.81 -16.53 -19.99
CA SER A 564 -37.31 -17.57 -19.07
C SER A 564 -37.07 -18.86 -19.83
N TYR A 565 -35.99 -19.60 -19.52
CA TYR A 565 -35.52 -20.74 -20.33
C TYR A 565 -34.91 -20.34 -21.69
N ILE A 566 -34.21 -19.20 -21.76
CA ILE A 566 -33.44 -18.80 -22.95
C ILE A 566 -31.96 -19.20 -22.84
N THR A 567 -31.39 -19.72 -23.92
CA THR A 567 -29.93 -19.79 -24.14
C THR A 567 -29.53 -18.81 -25.24
N ALA A 568 -28.86 -17.70 -24.94
CA ALA A 568 -28.35 -16.74 -25.92
C ALA A 568 -26.83 -16.60 -25.84
N VAL A 569 -26.08 -16.97 -26.89
CA VAL A 569 -24.62 -17.01 -26.91
C VAL A 569 -24.10 -16.28 -28.15
N GLY A 570 -23.59 -15.06 -27.96
CA GLY A 570 -23.03 -14.23 -29.01
C GLY A 570 -23.20 -12.73 -28.75
N TYR A 571 -22.52 -11.89 -29.54
CA TYR A 571 -22.74 -10.44 -29.54
C TYR A 571 -24.20 -10.14 -29.92
N GLN A 572 -24.95 -9.47 -29.05
CA GLN A 572 -26.37 -9.14 -29.24
C GLN A 572 -27.27 -10.34 -29.63
N ALA A 573 -26.90 -11.56 -29.21
CA ALA A 573 -27.75 -12.73 -29.34
C ALA A 573 -28.99 -12.58 -28.43
N GLY A 574 -30.19 -12.80 -28.97
CA GLY A 574 -31.46 -12.60 -28.26
C GLY A 574 -31.55 -11.21 -27.61
N TYR A 575 -31.26 -10.13 -28.35
CA TYR A 575 -31.16 -8.79 -27.76
C TYR A 575 -32.49 -8.25 -27.25
N SER A 576 -33.64 -8.55 -27.88
CA SER A 576 -34.94 -7.90 -27.64
C SER A 576 -36.06 -8.85 -27.12
N LEU A 577 -35.71 -9.75 -26.22
CA LEU A 577 -36.60 -10.82 -25.72
C LEU A 577 -37.73 -10.28 -24.84
N LYS A 578 -38.88 -10.96 -24.85
CA LYS A 578 -40.08 -10.60 -24.10
C LYS A 578 -40.67 -11.79 -23.33
N ASP A 579 -41.65 -11.49 -22.50
CA ASP A 579 -42.09 -12.35 -21.40
C ASP A 579 -42.50 -13.77 -21.84
N TRP A 580 -42.11 -14.78 -21.06
CA TRP A 580 -42.49 -16.18 -21.25
C TRP A 580 -42.12 -16.78 -22.62
N GLN A 581 -40.89 -16.56 -23.08
CA GLN A 581 -40.28 -17.30 -24.20
C GLN A 581 -39.27 -18.32 -23.68
N ALA A 582 -39.33 -19.57 -24.14
CA ALA A 582 -38.19 -20.50 -24.17
C ALA A 582 -37.53 -20.45 -25.57
N GLY A 583 -36.21 -20.61 -25.67
CA GLY A 583 -35.53 -20.52 -26.97
C GLY A 583 -34.00 -20.50 -26.93
N THR A 584 -33.39 -20.68 -28.10
CA THR A 584 -31.93 -20.80 -28.28
C THR A 584 -31.45 -19.85 -29.37
N TYR A 585 -30.45 -19.02 -29.08
CA TYR A 585 -29.93 -17.98 -29.97
C TYR A 585 -28.40 -17.99 -29.95
N VAL A 586 -27.75 -18.67 -30.89
CA VAL A 586 -26.29 -18.88 -30.88
C VAL A 586 -25.65 -18.26 -32.12
N GLY A 587 -24.90 -17.17 -31.94
CA GLY A 587 -24.22 -16.46 -33.02
C GLY A 587 -24.26 -14.94 -32.87
N TYR A 588 -23.44 -14.24 -33.65
CA TYR A 588 -23.46 -12.78 -33.76
C TYR A 588 -24.85 -12.32 -34.24
N MET A 589 -25.55 -11.54 -33.41
CA MET A 589 -26.92 -11.02 -33.61
C MET A 589 -28.01 -12.07 -33.91
N ALA A 590 -27.82 -13.34 -33.51
CA ALA A 590 -28.86 -14.37 -33.64
C ALA A 590 -30.12 -13.96 -32.85
N GLY A 591 -31.30 -13.96 -33.49
CA GLY A 591 -32.58 -13.59 -32.85
C GLY A 591 -32.64 -12.17 -32.29
N LYS A 592 -31.85 -11.22 -32.81
CA LYS A 592 -31.69 -9.87 -32.22
C LYS A 592 -33.01 -9.16 -31.90
N PHE A 593 -33.97 -9.16 -32.83
CA PHE A 593 -35.26 -8.48 -32.67
C PHE A 593 -36.41 -9.40 -32.21
N ASN A 594 -36.11 -10.65 -31.84
CA ASN A 594 -37.13 -11.66 -31.62
C ASN A 594 -37.95 -11.44 -30.34
N THR A 595 -39.26 -11.25 -30.52
CA THR A 595 -40.27 -11.24 -29.45
C THR A 595 -41.17 -12.49 -29.45
N GLY A 596 -41.03 -13.41 -30.40
CA GLY A 596 -41.79 -14.67 -30.49
C GLY A 596 -41.16 -15.83 -29.70
N ARG A 597 -41.97 -16.84 -29.37
CA ARG A 597 -41.62 -17.95 -28.45
C ARG A 597 -41.04 -19.18 -29.17
N THR A 598 -40.48 -20.11 -28.40
CA THR A 598 -40.11 -21.49 -28.86
C THR A 598 -39.18 -21.54 -30.08
N ASN A 599 -38.35 -20.51 -30.27
CA ASN A 599 -37.46 -20.37 -31.42
C ASN A 599 -36.04 -20.91 -31.16
N VAL A 600 -35.41 -21.50 -32.18
CA VAL A 600 -34.02 -21.98 -32.16
C VAL A 600 -33.25 -21.40 -33.34
N PHE A 601 -32.45 -20.36 -33.12
CA PHE A 601 -31.65 -19.69 -34.15
C PHE A 601 -30.15 -19.86 -33.90
N ILE A 602 -29.45 -20.53 -34.81
CA ILE A 602 -28.03 -20.89 -34.67
C ILE A 602 -27.27 -20.46 -35.93
N GLY A 603 -26.49 -19.38 -35.83
CA GLY A 603 -25.72 -18.79 -36.91
C GLY A 603 -25.64 -17.27 -36.80
N SER A 604 -24.65 -16.65 -37.45
CA SER A 604 -24.54 -15.18 -37.53
C SER A 604 -25.76 -14.60 -38.23
N GLY A 605 -26.60 -13.83 -37.52
CA GLY A 605 -27.85 -13.26 -38.02
C GLY A 605 -28.97 -14.28 -38.26
N ALA A 606 -28.87 -15.50 -37.74
CA ALA A 606 -29.99 -16.44 -37.77
C ALA A 606 -31.20 -15.82 -37.05
N GLY A 607 -32.35 -15.72 -37.73
CA GLY A 607 -33.56 -15.10 -37.19
C GLY A 607 -33.46 -13.60 -36.89
N TYR A 608 -32.55 -12.86 -37.55
CA TYR A 608 -32.30 -11.44 -37.25
C TYR A 608 -33.57 -10.57 -37.32
N THR A 609 -34.39 -10.74 -38.36
CA THR A 609 -35.62 -9.96 -38.59
C THR A 609 -36.88 -10.56 -37.96
N VAL A 610 -36.79 -11.67 -37.22
CA VAL A 610 -37.98 -12.22 -36.54
C VAL A 610 -38.51 -11.21 -35.53
N SER A 611 -39.82 -10.96 -35.56
CA SER A 611 -40.52 -10.17 -34.55
C SER A 611 -41.42 -11.04 -33.69
N THR A 612 -42.50 -11.60 -34.22
CA THR A 612 -43.48 -12.37 -33.42
C THR A 612 -43.58 -13.84 -33.81
N GLY A 613 -42.81 -14.31 -34.79
CA GLY A 613 -42.85 -15.69 -35.24
C GLY A 613 -42.45 -16.68 -34.14
N GLU A 614 -43.21 -17.76 -33.98
CA GLU A 614 -43.04 -18.78 -32.94
C GLU A 614 -42.72 -20.18 -33.52
N ASP A 615 -42.19 -21.08 -32.68
CA ASP A 615 -41.86 -22.47 -33.05
C ASP A 615 -40.86 -22.63 -34.23
N ASN A 616 -40.06 -21.60 -34.57
CA ASN A 616 -39.16 -21.66 -35.75
C ASN A 616 -37.74 -22.18 -35.40
N VAL A 617 -37.12 -22.94 -36.31
CA VAL A 617 -35.77 -23.53 -36.16
C VAL A 617 -34.89 -23.10 -37.34
N PHE A 618 -34.02 -22.10 -37.14
CA PHE A 618 -33.14 -21.55 -38.18
C PHE A 618 -31.66 -21.85 -37.87
N VAL A 619 -30.99 -22.66 -38.70
CA VAL A 619 -29.61 -23.10 -38.49
C VAL A 619 -28.76 -22.73 -39.71
N GLY A 620 -28.04 -21.63 -39.63
CA GLY A 620 -27.18 -21.10 -40.69
C GLY A 620 -26.98 -19.58 -40.56
N GLY A 621 -25.86 -19.07 -41.08
CA GLY A 621 -25.65 -17.61 -41.14
C GLY A 621 -26.70 -16.94 -42.02
N GLY A 622 -27.46 -15.98 -41.48
CA GLY A 622 -28.58 -15.32 -42.15
C GLY A 622 -29.80 -16.20 -42.41
N ALA A 623 -29.90 -17.39 -41.81
CA ALA A 623 -31.10 -18.23 -41.94
C ALA A 623 -32.31 -17.52 -41.31
N GLY A 624 -33.37 -17.26 -42.07
CA GLY A 624 -34.57 -16.55 -41.62
C GLY A 624 -34.33 -15.12 -41.12
N GLY A 625 -33.30 -14.42 -41.63
CA GLY A 625 -32.98 -13.06 -41.18
C GLY A 625 -32.19 -12.24 -42.19
N ASP A 626 -32.80 -11.17 -42.72
CA ASP A 626 -32.09 -10.17 -43.52
C ASP A 626 -31.21 -9.28 -42.64
N TYR A 627 -29.98 -8.98 -43.06
CA TYR A 627 -29.12 -8.05 -42.34
C TYR A 627 -29.41 -6.58 -42.66
N ASP A 628 -29.94 -6.32 -43.86
CA ASP A 628 -29.93 -4.98 -44.46
C ASP A 628 -31.26 -4.23 -44.29
N ASN A 629 -32.39 -4.95 -44.19
CA ASN A 629 -33.71 -4.38 -43.90
C ASN A 629 -34.17 -4.67 -42.45
N SER A 630 -34.51 -3.62 -41.70
CA SER A 630 -35.02 -3.70 -40.31
C SER A 630 -36.50 -3.32 -40.15
N SER A 631 -37.16 -2.99 -41.27
CA SER A 631 -38.56 -2.60 -41.40
C SER A 631 -39.45 -3.84 -41.50
N ASP A 632 -39.11 -4.73 -42.42
CA ASP A 632 -39.90 -5.93 -42.76
C ASP A 632 -39.55 -7.08 -41.82
N ARG A 633 -40.28 -7.13 -40.70
CA ARG A 633 -40.04 -8.10 -39.63
C ARG A 633 -40.92 -9.33 -39.81
N PHE A 634 -40.29 -10.50 -39.80
CA PHE A 634 -40.94 -11.78 -39.99
C PHE A 634 -41.84 -12.15 -38.79
N THR A 635 -43.03 -12.68 -39.11
CA THR A 635 -44.10 -13.02 -38.15
C THR A 635 -44.59 -14.47 -38.28
N GLY A 636 -44.01 -15.25 -39.19
CA GLY A 636 -44.43 -16.61 -39.49
C GLY A 636 -44.01 -17.65 -38.45
N ASN A 637 -44.74 -18.77 -38.40
CA ASN A 637 -44.61 -19.78 -37.36
C ASN A 637 -44.22 -21.15 -37.90
N ARG A 638 -43.56 -21.98 -37.08
CA ARG A 638 -43.27 -23.40 -37.37
C ARG A 638 -42.44 -23.65 -38.62
N ASN A 639 -41.53 -22.73 -38.94
CA ASN A 639 -40.63 -22.86 -40.08
C ASN A 639 -39.27 -23.45 -39.65
N VAL A 640 -38.71 -24.35 -40.45
CA VAL A 640 -37.42 -25.01 -40.22
C VAL A 640 -36.47 -24.67 -41.37
N PHE A 641 -35.50 -23.79 -41.17
CA PHE A 641 -34.58 -23.30 -42.20
C PHE A 641 -33.13 -23.68 -41.87
N ILE A 642 -32.56 -24.65 -42.57
CA ILE A 642 -31.25 -25.22 -42.27
C ILE A 642 -30.31 -24.99 -43.46
N GLY A 643 -29.47 -23.97 -43.37
CA GLY A 643 -28.51 -23.56 -44.39
C GLY A 643 -28.20 -22.07 -44.30
N LYS A 644 -27.00 -21.66 -44.74
CA LYS A 644 -26.63 -20.23 -44.83
C LYS A 644 -27.62 -19.52 -45.77
N TYR A 645 -28.26 -18.44 -45.33
CA TYR A 645 -29.31 -17.72 -46.04
C TYR A 645 -30.58 -18.54 -46.41
N SER A 646 -30.84 -19.66 -45.73
CA SER A 646 -32.12 -20.36 -45.93
C SER A 646 -33.27 -19.53 -45.37
N GLY A 647 -34.31 -19.25 -46.15
CA GLY A 647 -35.40 -18.33 -45.78
C GLY A 647 -34.97 -16.87 -45.57
N PHE A 648 -33.85 -16.45 -46.16
CA PHE A 648 -33.33 -15.08 -46.08
C PHE A 648 -34.20 -14.10 -46.88
N ARG A 649 -34.46 -12.90 -46.32
CA ARG A 649 -35.25 -11.80 -46.91
C ARG A 649 -36.72 -12.11 -47.24
N TYR A 650 -37.57 -11.09 -47.03
CA TYR A 650 -39.01 -11.00 -47.35
C TYR A 650 -39.92 -12.17 -46.98
N PHE A 651 -39.42 -13.16 -46.24
CA PHE A 651 -40.18 -14.31 -45.83
C PHE A 651 -41.30 -13.93 -44.83
N GLY A 652 -42.51 -14.42 -45.08
CA GLY A 652 -43.68 -14.22 -44.23
C GLY A 652 -44.52 -15.49 -43.98
N GLY A 653 -44.15 -16.61 -44.61
CA GLY A 653 -44.91 -17.85 -44.57
C GLY A 653 -44.83 -18.60 -43.22
N SER A 654 -45.72 -19.58 -43.06
CA SER A 654 -45.73 -20.49 -41.90
C SER A 654 -45.72 -21.96 -42.34
N ASN A 655 -45.19 -22.82 -41.46
CA ASN A 655 -45.10 -24.28 -41.64
C ASN A 655 -44.22 -24.71 -42.83
N ASN A 656 -43.14 -23.99 -43.13
CA ASN A 656 -42.23 -24.31 -44.23
C ASN A 656 -40.95 -25.01 -43.75
N VAL A 657 -40.39 -25.93 -44.55
CA VAL A 657 -39.14 -26.66 -44.26
C VAL A 657 -38.15 -26.42 -45.38
N TYR A 658 -37.14 -25.59 -45.14
CA TYR A 658 -36.07 -25.27 -46.09
C TYR A 658 -34.74 -25.88 -45.62
N LEU A 659 -34.06 -26.63 -46.49
CA LEU A 659 -32.86 -27.39 -46.15
C LEU A 659 -31.81 -27.26 -47.26
N GLY A 660 -30.93 -26.26 -47.14
CA GLY A 660 -29.89 -25.93 -48.10
C GLY A 660 -29.48 -24.47 -47.99
N ALA A 661 -28.25 -24.12 -48.38
CA ALA A 661 -27.85 -22.72 -48.42
C ALA A 661 -28.70 -21.98 -49.48
N SER A 662 -29.19 -20.78 -49.14
CA SER A 662 -30.14 -19.98 -49.93
C SER A 662 -31.51 -20.63 -50.21
N ALA A 663 -31.81 -21.83 -49.67
CA ALA A 663 -33.10 -22.50 -49.87
C ALA A 663 -34.24 -21.64 -49.32
N GLY A 664 -35.19 -21.26 -50.18
CA GLY A 664 -36.31 -20.38 -49.86
C GLY A 664 -35.95 -18.92 -49.55
N SER A 665 -34.76 -18.44 -49.93
CA SER A 665 -34.46 -17.01 -49.93
C SER A 665 -35.53 -16.26 -50.74
N ASP A 666 -36.03 -15.14 -50.25
CA ASP A 666 -37.01 -14.26 -50.91
C ASP A 666 -38.36 -14.94 -51.27
N ALA A 667 -38.62 -16.14 -50.74
CA ALA A 667 -39.91 -16.82 -50.86
C ALA A 667 -40.99 -16.17 -49.96
N THR A 668 -42.27 -16.42 -50.21
CA THR A 668 -43.36 -15.81 -49.41
C THR A 668 -44.50 -16.75 -49.03
N GLY A 669 -44.61 -17.91 -49.67
CA GLY A 669 -45.71 -18.85 -49.42
C GLY A 669 -45.60 -19.67 -48.13
N SER A 670 -46.65 -20.43 -47.81
CA SER A 670 -46.76 -21.28 -46.61
C SER A 670 -46.88 -22.77 -46.93
N GLY A 671 -46.52 -23.63 -45.99
CA GLY A 671 -46.64 -25.09 -46.14
C GLY A 671 -45.67 -25.73 -47.14
N ASN A 672 -44.60 -25.03 -47.52
CA ASN A 672 -43.65 -25.49 -48.54
C ASN A 672 -42.49 -26.31 -47.97
N ILE A 673 -41.91 -27.18 -48.78
CA ILE A 673 -40.71 -27.96 -48.45
C ILE A 673 -39.68 -27.75 -49.57
N PHE A 674 -38.57 -27.05 -49.30
CA PHE A 674 -37.53 -26.78 -50.29
C PHE A 674 -36.18 -27.38 -49.85
N ILE A 675 -35.55 -28.24 -50.66
CA ILE A 675 -34.37 -29.00 -50.25
C ILE A 675 -33.28 -28.95 -51.33
N GLY A 676 -32.09 -28.48 -50.95
CA GLY A 676 -30.91 -28.27 -51.81
C GLY A 676 -30.50 -26.79 -51.91
N TYR A 677 -29.33 -26.50 -52.48
CA TYR A 677 -28.84 -25.14 -52.67
C TYR A 677 -29.81 -24.29 -53.51
N SER A 678 -30.19 -23.11 -53.02
CA SER A 678 -31.19 -22.19 -53.63
C SER A 678 -32.56 -22.80 -53.95
N ALA A 679 -32.90 -23.98 -53.42
CA ALA A 679 -34.19 -24.63 -53.64
C ALA A 679 -35.36 -23.68 -53.35
N GLY A 680 -36.26 -23.47 -54.32
CA GLY A 680 -37.44 -22.63 -54.18
C GLY A 680 -37.18 -21.15 -53.85
N GLN A 681 -35.97 -20.63 -54.12
CA GLN A 681 -35.66 -19.20 -54.00
C GLN A 681 -36.64 -18.34 -54.83
N GLY A 682 -37.17 -17.27 -54.23
CA GLY A 682 -38.17 -16.38 -54.82
C GLY A 682 -39.59 -16.97 -54.92
N SER A 683 -39.85 -18.16 -54.39
CA SER A 683 -41.14 -18.85 -54.58
C SER A 683 -42.27 -18.21 -53.77
N THR A 684 -43.30 -17.72 -54.48
CA THR A 684 -44.56 -17.25 -53.90
C THR A 684 -45.60 -18.37 -53.73
N ALA A 685 -45.32 -19.56 -54.27
CA ALA A 685 -46.23 -20.70 -54.20
C ALA A 685 -46.36 -21.24 -52.76
N SER A 686 -47.50 -21.85 -52.45
CA SER A 686 -47.80 -22.44 -51.14
C SER A 686 -48.20 -23.90 -51.28
N ASN A 687 -47.89 -24.72 -50.26
CA ASN A 687 -48.08 -26.18 -50.25
C ASN A 687 -47.27 -26.91 -51.34
N THR A 688 -46.08 -26.41 -51.69
CA THR A 688 -45.22 -26.97 -52.75
C THR A 688 -43.96 -27.65 -52.21
N LEU A 689 -43.56 -28.74 -52.88
CA LEU A 689 -42.31 -29.47 -52.64
C LEU A 689 -41.33 -29.18 -53.79
N ILE A 690 -40.14 -28.67 -53.48
CA ILE A 690 -39.08 -28.39 -54.46
C ILE A 690 -37.76 -28.99 -53.93
N ILE A 691 -37.38 -30.17 -54.43
CA ILE A 691 -36.09 -30.79 -54.10
C ILE A 691 -35.13 -30.53 -55.27
N ASP A 692 -34.42 -29.42 -55.20
CA ASP A 692 -33.48 -28.98 -56.23
C ASP A 692 -32.19 -28.47 -55.58
N ASN A 693 -31.05 -28.94 -56.06
CA ASN A 693 -29.75 -28.48 -55.61
C ASN A 693 -29.11 -27.71 -56.77
N ALA A 694 -29.34 -26.39 -56.82
CA ALA A 694 -28.82 -25.48 -57.85
C ALA A 694 -27.30 -25.21 -57.74
N GLY A 695 -26.56 -26.29 -57.46
CA GLY A 695 -25.12 -26.42 -57.28
C GLY A 695 -24.65 -27.90 -57.33
N GLY A 696 -25.45 -28.82 -57.89
CA GLY A 696 -25.13 -30.24 -58.14
C GLY A 696 -25.82 -30.75 -59.43
N GLY A 697 -25.30 -31.83 -60.02
CA GLY A 697 -25.38 -32.16 -61.47
C GLY A 697 -26.63 -32.84 -62.06
N ALA A 698 -26.47 -33.93 -62.83
CA ALA A 698 -27.46 -34.62 -63.72
C ALA A 698 -27.96 -36.05 -63.31
N GLY A 699 -27.32 -36.74 -62.36
CA GLY A 699 -27.74 -38.01 -61.68
C GLY A 699 -27.95 -38.16 -60.10
N THR A 700 -28.72 -37.33 -59.35
CA THR A 700 -29.09 -37.43 -57.89
C THR A 700 -30.36 -36.69 -57.29
N ALA A 701 -30.75 -35.42 -57.59
CA ALA A 701 -31.95 -34.69 -57.02
C ALA A 701 -33.34 -35.03 -57.67
N LEU A 702 -34.41 -34.21 -57.52
CA LEU A 702 -35.77 -34.46 -58.11
C LEU A 702 -35.66 -34.67 -59.63
N LEU A 703 -34.97 -33.72 -60.26
CA LEU A 703 -34.11 -33.95 -61.40
C LEU A 703 -32.74 -34.35 -60.86
N TYR A 704 -32.25 -35.53 -61.23
CA TYR A 704 -30.96 -36.13 -60.81
C TYR A 704 -29.82 -35.09 -61.22
N GLY A 705 -28.56 -34.74 -60.71
CA GLY A 705 -27.50 -34.82 -59.62
C GLY A 705 -25.93 -35.22 -59.83
N ASP A 706 -25.49 -36.33 -60.47
CA ASP A 706 -24.13 -36.80 -60.96
C ASP A 706 -23.82 -36.51 -62.48
N PHE A 707 -22.69 -36.88 -63.15
CA PHE A 707 -22.37 -36.46 -64.56
C PHE A 707 -21.64 -37.39 -65.58
N ASP A 708 -20.68 -38.24 -65.23
CA ASP A 708 -19.70 -38.83 -66.19
C ASP A 708 -20.29 -39.77 -67.28
N LEU A 709 -21.60 -40.05 -67.20
CA LEU A 709 -22.33 -41.01 -68.02
C LEU A 709 -23.35 -40.37 -68.99
N ASN A 710 -23.40 -39.04 -69.10
CA ASN A 710 -24.45 -38.28 -69.81
C ASN A 710 -25.90 -38.62 -69.34
N LEU A 711 -26.05 -39.13 -68.12
CA LEU A 711 -27.33 -39.57 -67.57
C LEU A 711 -28.05 -38.41 -66.89
N LEU A 712 -29.07 -37.84 -67.55
CA LEU A 712 -30.07 -36.98 -66.91
C LEU A 712 -31.35 -37.78 -66.63
N ARG A 713 -31.81 -37.81 -65.38
CA ARG A 713 -32.94 -38.65 -64.94
C ARG A 713 -33.96 -37.78 -64.23
N PHE A 714 -35.22 -37.83 -64.65
CA PHE A 714 -36.32 -37.36 -63.81
C PHE A 714 -36.66 -38.49 -62.85
N ASN A 715 -36.40 -38.31 -61.55
CA ASN A 715 -36.76 -39.29 -60.53
C ASN A 715 -38.22 -39.12 -60.08
N ALA A 716 -39.11 -39.00 -61.06
CA ALA A 716 -40.53 -38.73 -60.88
C ALA A 716 -41.32 -39.46 -61.96
N ASP A 717 -42.14 -40.43 -61.55
CA ASP A 717 -43.16 -41.00 -62.43
C ASP A 717 -44.28 -39.96 -62.64
N VAL A 718 -44.59 -39.68 -63.91
CA VAL A 718 -45.34 -38.48 -64.31
C VAL A 718 -46.84 -38.75 -64.35
N GLY A 719 -47.52 -38.49 -63.23
CA GLY A 719 -48.97 -38.65 -63.10
C GLY A 719 -49.78 -37.55 -63.81
N ILE A 720 -50.20 -37.78 -65.06
CA ILE A 720 -51.23 -36.97 -65.74
C ILE A 720 -52.57 -37.73 -65.76
N ASN A 721 -53.41 -37.57 -64.74
CA ASN A 721 -54.88 -37.56 -64.87
C ASN A 721 -55.65 -37.13 -63.59
N THR A 722 -55.47 -35.88 -63.12
CA THR A 722 -56.42 -35.27 -62.16
C THR A 722 -56.63 -33.78 -62.44
N GLY A 723 -57.48 -33.47 -63.44
CA GLY A 723 -58.00 -32.11 -63.67
C GLY A 723 -57.74 -31.54 -65.06
N ALA A 724 -58.76 -31.57 -65.92
CA ALA A 724 -58.92 -30.83 -67.18
C ALA A 724 -57.84 -30.99 -68.28
N SER A 725 -58.18 -31.84 -69.28
CA SER A 725 -58.17 -31.55 -70.74
C SER A 725 -57.07 -30.65 -71.36
N ILE A 726 -56.42 -30.99 -72.48
CA ILE A 726 -56.61 -32.08 -73.45
C ILE A 726 -55.32 -32.29 -74.26
N TYR A 727 -54.78 -33.52 -74.29
CA TYR A 727 -54.22 -34.27 -75.44
C TYR A 727 -53.48 -35.50 -74.88
N TYR A 728 -53.75 -36.69 -75.41
CA TYR A 728 -53.27 -37.95 -74.84
C TYR A 728 -52.03 -38.49 -75.57
N GLY A 729 -51.01 -38.87 -74.81
CA GLY A 729 -49.81 -39.54 -75.33
C GLY A 729 -48.98 -40.17 -74.20
N LEU A 730 -49.01 -41.48 -74.08
CA LEU A 730 -48.22 -42.27 -73.14
C LEU A 730 -47.18 -43.08 -73.93
N GLY A 731 -45.90 -42.69 -73.85
CA GLY A 731 -44.80 -43.40 -74.48
C GLY A 731 -44.27 -44.52 -73.58
N ILE A 732 -44.38 -45.76 -74.01
CA ILE A 732 -43.88 -46.96 -73.32
C ILE A 732 -43.13 -47.83 -74.35
N GLY A 733 -42.08 -48.53 -73.92
CA GLY A 733 -41.52 -49.66 -74.68
C GLY A 733 -40.48 -49.30 -75.75
N MET A 734 -39.31 -48.83 -75.32
CA MET A 734 -38.05 -49.09 -76.02
C MET A 734 -37.17 -49.96 -75.12
N ASP A 735 -37.17 -51.27 -75.37
CA ASP A 735 -36.14 -52.18 -74.86
C ASP A 735 -35.00 -52.28 -75.90
N ALA A 736 -33.91 -52.96 -75.57
CA ALA A 736 -32.74 -53.05 -76.45
C ALA A 736 -32.95 -53.90 -77.73
N ASN A 737 -34.16 -54.44 -77.95
CA ASN A 737 -34.48 -55.38 -79.04
C ASN A 737 -35.71 -54.97 -79.87
N ASP A 738 -36.29 -53.77 -79.64
CA ASP A 738 -37.39 -53.15 -80.41
C ASP A 738 -38.62 -54.07 -80.69
N THR A 739 -38.86 -55.10 -79.88
CA THR A 739 -39.74 -56.21 -80.31
C THR A 739 -41.23 -55.89 -80.13
N TYR A 740 -41.62 -55.12 -79.10
CA TYR A 740 -43.02 -54.73 -78.84
C TYR A 740 -43.14 -53.34 -78.19
N GLY A 741 -43.83 -52.39 -78.84
CA GLY A 741 -44.07 -51.04 -78.31
C GLY A 741 -45.34 -50.87 -77.46
N LEU A 742 -46.26 -51.84 -77.47
CA LEU A 742 -47.41 -51.91 -76.56
C LEU A 742 -47.99 -53.33 -76.55
N VAL A 743 -48.34 -53.85 -75.38
CA VAL A 743 -49.08 -55.11 -75.21
C VAL A 743 -50.28 -54.84 -74.30
N VAL A 744 -51.47 -55.21 -74.75
CA VAL A 744 -52.72 -55.16 -73.99
C VAL A 744 -53.39 -56.52 -74.10
N TRP A 745 -53.73 -57.14 -72.97
CA TRP A 745 -54.30 -58.49 -72.93
C TRP A 745 -55.83 -58.51 -73.08
N GLY A 746 -56.51 -57.45 -72.63
CA GLY A 746 -57.96 -57.25 -72.81
C GLY A 746 -58.32 -56.35 -74.01
N PRO A 747 -59.62 -56.09 -74.24
CA PRO A 747 -60.11 -55.27 -75.36
C PRO A 747 -59.67 -53.80 -75.27
N THR A 748 -59.34 -53.20 -76.42
CA THR A 748 -58.96 -51.79 -76.54
C THR A 748 -60.10 -50.94 -77.10
N TRP A 749 -60.67 -50.06 -76.27
CA TRP A 749 -61.73 -49.14 -76.72
C TRP A 749 -61.14 -47.95 -77.51
N CYS A 750 -61.11 -48.04 -78.83
CA CYS A 750 -60.72 -46.94 -79.71
C CYS A 750 -61.94 -46.28 -80.37
N SER A 751 -62.20 -45.01 -80.04
CA SER A 751 -63.39 -44.27 -80.53
C SER A 751 -63.37 -43.91 -82.02
N SER A 752 -62.19 -43.94 -82.66
CA SER A 752 -61.97 -43.59 -84.06
C SER A 752 -61.12 -44.64 -84.83
N GLY A 753 -61.00 -45.86 -84.29
CA GLY A 753 -60.20 -46.95 -84.86
C GLY A 753 -58.68 -46.77 -84.73
N THR A 754 -57.93 -47.77 -85.22
CA THR A 754 -56.46 -47.78 -85.22
C THR A 754 -55.90 -47.34 -86.58
N TRP A 755 -55.04 -46.31 -86.61
CA TRP A 755 -54.45 -45.81 -87.85
C TRP A 755 -53.13 -46.52 -88.16
N SER A 756 -53.18 -47.55 -89.01
CA SER A 756 -51.98 -48.28 -89.46
C SER A 756 -51.25 -47.53 -90.59
N GLY A 757 -49.96 -47.24 -90.41
CA GLY A 757 -49.12 -46.60 -91.42
C GLY A 757 -49.04 -47.40 -92.72
N SER A 758 -49.66 -46.90 -93.79
CA SER A 758 -49.87 -47.64 -95.05
C SER A 758 -49.35 -46.91 -96.30
N ASP A 759 -48.54 -45.85 -96.11
CA ASP A 759 -47.91 -45.08 -97.19
C ASP A 759 -47.06 -45.98 -98.11
N MET A 760 -47.10 -45.71 -99.42
CA MET A 760 -46.35 -46.50 -100.42
C MET A 760 -44.84 -46.43 -100.20
N ARG A 761 -44.32 -45.30 -99.70
CA ARG A 761 -42.89 -45.08 -99.41
C ARG A 761 -42.35 -45.98 -98.29
N LEU A 762 -43.23 -46.55 -97.47
CA LEU A 762 -42.89 -47.46 -96.38
C LEU A 762 -42.94 -48.94 -96.79
N LYS A 763 -43.13 -49.24 -98.09
CA LYS A 763 -43.33 -50.60 -98.61
C LYS A 763 -42.39 -50.89 -99.78
N LYS A 764 -42.03 -52.17 -99.94
CA LYS A 764 -41.22 -52.70 -101.05
C LYS A 764 -41.81 -54.03 -101.53
N ASN A 765 -41.42 -54.47 -102.74
CA ASN A 765 -41.88 -55.72 -103.36
C ASN A 765 -43.42 -55.83 -103.46
N ILE A 766 -44.08 -54.73 -103.86
CA ILE A 766 -45.55 -54.66 -103.98
C ILE A 766 -46.01 -55.48 -105.19
N ALA A 767 -46.87 -56.48 -104.97
CA ALA A 767 -47.46 -57.32 -106.01
C ALA A 767 -48.96 -57.56 -105.74
N PRO A 768 -49.79 -57.85 -106.76
CA PRO A 768 -51.20 -58.18 -106.57
C PRO A 768 -51.40 -59.51 -105.83
N LEU A 769 -52.43 -59.59 -104.99
CA LEU A 769 -52.91 -60.86 -104.45
C LEU A 769 -53.67 -61.63 -105.54
N ASN A 770 -53.48 -62.94 -105.62
CA ASN A 770 -54.05 -63.81 -106.64
C ASN A 770 -54.52 -65.13 -106.03
N GLY A 771 -55.65 -65.67 -106.50
CA GLY A 771 -56.28 -66.87 -105.94
C GLY A 771 -56.97 -66.59 -104.59
N SER A 772 -57.28 -65.33 -104.33
CA SER A 772 -57.80 -64.84 -103.06
C SER A 772 -59.16 -65.46 -102.73
N LEU A 773 -60.05 -65.63 -103.71
CA LEU A 773 -61.33 -66.33 -103.54
C LEU A 773 -61.12 -67.81 -103.18
N GLY A 774 -60.17 -68.47 -103.85
CA GLY A 774 -59.81 -69.86 -103.57
C GLY A 774 -59.25 -70.05 -102.15
N LYS A 775 -58.51 -69.07 -101.62
CA LYS A 775 -58.09 -69.05 -100.20
C LYS A 775 -59.25 -68.79 -99.25
N ILE A 776 -60.06 -67.75 -99.48
CA ILE A 776 -61.19 -67.39 -98.60
C ILE A 776 -62.22 -68.52 -98.49
N LEU A 777 -62.50 -69.25 -99.57
CA LEU A 777 -63.40 -70.42 -99.56
C LEU A 777 -62.90 -71.62 -98.73
N GLN A 778 -61.63 -71.62 -98.30
CA GLN A 778 -61.08 -72.63 -97.38
C GLN A 778 -61.15 -72.20 -95.90
N LEU A 779 -61.52 -70.94 -95.61
CA LEU A 779 -61.60 -70.44 -94.23
C LEU A 779 -62.99 -70.67 -93.64
N GLN A 780 -63.04 -71.32 -92.47
CA GLN A 780 -64.28 -71.50 -91.72
C GLN A 780 -64.43 -70.43 -90.64
N GLY A 781 -65.39 -69.52 -90.81
CA GLY A 781 -65.83 -68.64 -89.73
C GLY A 781 -66.53 -69.45 -88.63
N VAL A 782 -66.17 -69.20 -87.36
CA VAL A 782 -66.67 -69.93 -86.19
C VAL A 782 -67.30 -69.01 -85.16
N ASN A 783 -68.25 -69.56 -84.41
CA ASN A 783 -68.72 -68.99 -83.14
C ASN A 783 -67.97 -69.70 -82.01
N PHE A 784 -67.46 -68.97 -81.02
CA PHE A 784 -66.74 -69.52 -79.89
C PHE A 784 -66.98 -68.70 -78.62
N ASP A 785 -66.59 -69.23 -77.47
CA ASP A 785 -66.56 -68.51 -76.20
C ASP A 785 -65.14 -68.57 -75.65
N TYR A 786 -64.62 -67.48 -75.08
CA TYR A 786 -63.31 -67.51 -74.43
C TYR A 786 -63.39 -68.34 -73.14
N ARG A 787 -62.32 -69.11 -72.86
CA ARG A 787 -62.16 -69.93 -71.64
C ARG A 787 -61.78 -69.04 -70.45
N THR A 788 -62.63 -68.07 -70.11
CA THR A 788 -62.35 -67.03 -69.10
C THR A 788 -62.00 -67.58 -67.72
N ASP A 789 -62.55 -68.74 -67.39
CA ASP A 789 -62.42 -69.35 -66.07
C ASP A 789 -61.13 -70.18 -65.95
N GLU A 790 -60.49 -70.50 -67.09
CA GLU A 790 -59.21 -71.23 -67.17
C GLU A 790 -58.02 -70.30 -67.50
N PHE A 791 -58.29 -69.10 -68.03
CA PHE A 791 -57.29 -68.06 -68.32
C PHE A 791 -57.71 -66.69 -67.75
N PRO A 792 -57.99 -66.57 -66.44
CA PRO A 792 -58.52 -65.33 -65.85
C PRO A 792 -57.57 -64.13 -66.04
N ASP A 793 -56.26 -64.35 -65.91
CA ASP A 793 -55.23 -63.30 -65.99
C ASP A 793 -55.10 -62.67 -67.38
N LYS A 794 -55.70 -63.28 -68.42
CA LYS A 794 -55.74 -62.73 -69.78
C LYS A 794 -56.86 -61.70 -69.98
N GLY A 795 -57.87 -61.65 -69.10
CA GLY A 795 -58.91 -60.61 -69.13
C GLY A 795 -59.83 -60.63 -70.36
N PHE A 796 -60.10 -61.82 -70.91
CA PHE A 796 -60.98 -61.97 -72.09
C PHE A 796 -62.45 -61.63 -71.81
N ASP A 797 -63.16 -61.15 -72.84
CA ASP A 797 -64.61 -60.87 -72.78
C ASP A 797 -65.46 -62.12 -72.57
N LYS A 798 -66.57 -61.97 -71.83
CA LYS A 798 -67.52 -63.05 -71.52
C LYS A 798 -68.66 -63.13 -72.53
N GLY A 799 -68.96 -64.34 -72.98
CA GLY A 799 -70.04 -64.65 -73.93
C GLY A 799 -69.56 -64.82 -75.37
N ARG A 800 -70.51 -65.13 -76.27
CA ARG A 800 -70.21 -65.63 -77.60
C ARG A 800 -69.53 -64.59 -78.50
N GLN A 801 -68.37 -64.98 -79.01
CA GLN A 801 -67.56 -64.26 -79.99
C GLN A 801 -67.67 -64.91 -81.37
N ILE A 802 -67.33 -64.14 -82.41
CA ILE A 802 -67.20 -64.61 -83.80
C ILE A 802 -65.79 -64.35 -84.32
N GLY A 803 -65.27 -65.24 -85.17
CA GLY A 803 -63.94 -65.10 -85.74
C GLY A 803 -63.43 -66.36 -86.42
N PHE A 804 -62.12 -66.56 -86.42
CA PHE A 804 -61.44 -67.75 -86.94
C PHE A 804 -60.49 -68.34 -85.89
N ILE A 805 -60.21 -69.64 -85.98
CA ILE A 805 -59.15 -70.29 -85.18
C ILE A 805 -57.80 -70.08 -85.88
N ALA A 806 -56.81 -69.49 -85.19
CA ALA A 806 -55.53 -69.11 -85.81
C ALA A 806 -54.81 -70.28 -86.48
N GLN A 807 -54.84 -71.46 -85.85
CA GLN A 807 -54.25 -72.70 -86.34
C GLN A 807 -54.95 -73.27 -87.59
N GLN A 808 -56.18 -72.83 -87.91
CA GLN A 808 -56.90 -73.17 -89.14
C GLN A 808 -56.65 -72.15 -90.27
N VAL A 809 -56.35 -70.89 -89.92
CA VAL A 809 -56.02 -69.84 -90.90
C VAL A 809 -54.56 -69.96 -91.38
N GLU A 810 -53.65 -70.31 -90.47
CA GLU A 810 -52.20 -70.37 -90.71
C GLU A 810 -51.77 -71.19 -91.95
N PRO A 811 -52.36 -72.36 -92.28
CA PRO A 811 -52.00 -73.11 -93.49
C PRO A 811 -52.45 -72.46 -94.81
N VAL A 812 -53.38 -71.51 -94.77
CA VAL A 812 -54.03 -70.89 -95.96
C VAL A 812 -53.55 -69.45 -96.16
N LEU A 813 -53.41 -68.70 -95.06
CA LEU A 813 -52.97 -67.31 -94.97
C LEU A 813 -51.99 -67.15 -93.78
N PRO A 814 -50.78 -67.70 -93.84
CA PRO A 814 -49.79 -67.54 -92.77
C PRO A 814 -49.44 -66.07 -92.51
N GLU A 815 -49.53 -65.20 -93.51
CA GLU A 815 -49.30 -63.76 -93.42
C GLU A 815 -50.26 -63.00 -92.46
N LEU A 816 -51.40 -63.63 -92.11
CA LEU A 816 -52.37 -63.11 -91.13
C LEU A 816 -52.08 -63.57 -89.70
N VAL A 817 -51.28 -64.62 -89.48
CA VAL A 817 -51.07 -65.22 -88.16
C VAL A 817 -49.73 -64.79 -87.56
N ARG A 818 -49.71 -64.54 -86.25
CA ARG A 818 -48.48 -64.33 -85.47
C ARG A 818 -48.53 -65.12 -84.18
N GLU A 819 -47.43 -65.77 -83.85
CA GLU A 819 -47.20 -66.36 -82.53
C GLU A 819 -46.65 -65.27 -81.59
N GLY A 820 -47.20 -65.18 -80.37
CA GLY A 820 -46.71 -64.29 -79.32
C GLY A 820 -45.51 -64.87 -78.55
N PRO A 821 -44.84 -64.08 -77.70
CA PRO A 821 -43.75 -64.56 -76.84
C PRO A 821 -44.16 -65.68 -75.87
N ASP A 822 -45.47 -65.84 -75.63
CA ASP A 822 -46.09 -66.86 -74.80
C ASP A 822 -46.58 -68.09 -75.59
N GLY A 823 -46.25 -68.20 -76.89
CA GLY A 823 -46.56 -69.35 -77.75
C GLY A 823 -48.01 -69.38 -78.27
N TYR A 824 -48.86 -68.42 -77.91
CA TYR A 824 -50.24 -68.36 -78.41
C TYR A 824 -50.30 -67.66 -79.77
N LYS A 825 -51.15 -68.17 -80.67
CA LYS A 825 -51.30 -67.65 -82.04
C LYS A 825 -52.49 -66.70 -82.15
N SER A 826 -52.22 -65.50 -82.65
CA SER A 826 -53.17 -64.41 -82.85
C SER A 826 -53.34 -64.08 -84.33
N ILE A 827 -54.52 -63.58 -84.71
CA ILE A 827 -54.86 -63.23 -86.11
C ILE A 827 -54.90 -61.72 -86.27
N ASP A 828 -54.18 -61.21 -87.26
CA ASP A 828 -54.27 -59.83 -87.73
C ASP A 828 -55.46 -59.68 -88.69
N TYR A 829 -56.65 -59.51 -88.11
CA TYR A 829 -57.89 -59.31 -88.86
C TYR A 829 -57.84 -58.10 -89.82
N SER A 830 -56.96 -57.11 -89.59
CA SER A 830 -56.83 -55.96 -90.49
C SER A 830 -56.26 -56.36 -91.86
N LYS A 831 -55.37 -57.35 -91.90
CA LYS A 831 -54.80 -57.90 -93.15
C LYS A 831 -55.77 -58.78 -93.94
N LEU A 832 -56.86 -59.26 -93.33
CA LEU A 832 -57.88 -60.03 -94.04
C LEU A 832 -58.67 -59.17 -95.03
N VAL A 833 -58.83 -57.86 -94.75
CA VAL A 833 -59.65 -56.96 -95.57
C VAL A 833 -59.14 -56.85 -97.03
N PRO A 834 -57.85 -56.62 -97.32
CA PRO A 834 -57.33 -56.69 -98.70
C PRO A 834 -57.56 -58.04 -99.40
N VAL A 835 -57.45 -59.16 -98.68
CA VAL A 835 -57.67 -60.50 -99.26
C VAL A 835 -59.14 -60.68 -99.65
N LEU A 836 -60.07 -60.23 -98.79
CA LEU A 836 -61.50 -60.23 -99.09
C LEU A 836 -61.85 -59.33 -100.28
N VAL A 837 -61.22 -58.16 -100.41
CA VAL A 837 -61.44 -57.25 -101.56
C VAL A 837 -61.03 -57.90 -102.88
N GLU A 838 -59.86 -58.55 -102.96
CA GLU A 838 -59.46 -59.25 -104.18
C GLU A 838 -60.29 -60.54 -104.41
N ALA A 839 -60.72 -61.24 -103.35
CA ALA A 839 -61.64 -62.37 -103.46
C ALA A 839 -63.00 -61.98 -104.08
N ILE A 840 -63.56 -60.83 -103.67
CA ILE A 840 -64.80 -60.29 -104.22
C ILE A 840 -64.62 -59.89 -105.69
N LYS A 841 -63.47 -59.30 -106.07
CA LYS A 841 -63.16 -58.99 -107.48
C LYS A 841 -63.02 -60.26 -108.34
N GLU A 842 -62.35 -61.30 -107.81
CA GLU A 842 -62.26 -62.61 -108.47
C GLU A 842 -63.65 -63.23 -108.66
N GLN A 843 -64.54 -63.15 -107.65
CA GLN A 843 -65.92 -63.63 -107.73
C GLN A 843 -66.76 -62.84 -108.75
N GLN A 844 -66.71 -61.51 -108.71
CA GLN A 844 -67.40 -60.63 -109.65
C GLN A 844 -66.99 -60.92 -111.11
N LYS A 845 -65.70 -61.16 -111.35
CA LYS A 845 -65.18 -61.56 -112.67
C LYS A 845 -65.73 -62.92 -113.14
N GLN A 846 -65.96 -63.87 -112.24
CA GLN A 846 -66.63 -65.14 -112.57
C GLN A 846 -68.12 -64.92 -112.90
N ILE A 847 -68.80 -64.03 -112.18
CA ILE A 847 -70.21 -63.66 -112.45
C ILE A 847 -70.33 -63.02 -113.85
N GLU A 848 -69.44 -62.09 -114.21
CA GLU A 848 -69.41 -61.48 -115.54
C GLU A 848 -69.09 -62.49 -116.67
N GLN A 849 -68.25 -63.49 -116.40
CA GLN A 849 -67.98 -64.58 -117.34
C GLN A 849 -69.20 -65.51 -117.51
N LEU A 850 -69.93 -65.80 -116.43
CA LEU A 850 -71.19 -66.54 -116.48
C LEU A 850 -72.28 -65.77 -117.24
N GLN A 851 -72.42 -64.47 -116.99
CA GLN A 851 -73.35 -63.59 -117.72
C GLN A 851 -73.04 -63.55 -119.22
N LYS A 852 -71.77 -63.35 -119.62
CA LYS A 852 -71.36 -63.40 -121.04
C LYS A 852 -71.58 -64.77 -121.68
N ARG A 853 -71.48 -65.86 -120.91
CA ARG A 853 -71.79 -67.21 -121.39
C ARG A 853 -73.30 -67.43 -121.55
N ILE A 854 -74.13 -66.82 -120.70
CA ILE A 854 -75.58 -66.77 -120.86
C ILE A 854 -75.95 -65.98 -122.13
N GLU A 855 -75.43 -64.76 -122.33
CA GLU A 855 -75.65 -63.98 -123.56
C GLU A 855 -75.24 -64.73 -124.85
N GLN A 856 -74.18 -65.54 -124.78
CA GLN A 856 -73.74 -66.38 -125.91
C GLN A 856 -74.68 -67.56 -126.18
N LEU A 857 -75.21 -68.20 -125.13
CA LEU A 857 -76.21 -69.28 -125.25
C LEU A 857 -77.55 -68.73 -125.75
N GLU A 858 -77.96 -67.55 -125.29
CA GLU A 858 -79.15 -66.83 -125.78
C GLU A 858 -79.00 -66.46 -127.26
N LYS A 859 -77.82 -65.96 -127.69
CA LYS A 859 -77.53 -65.71 -129.12
C LYS A 859 -77.42 -66.97 -129.98
N GLN A 860 -77.15 -68.13 -129.39
CA GLN A 860 -77.24 -69.44 -130.06
C GLN A 860 -78.68 -70.01 -130.06
N SER A 861 -79.61 -69.38 -129.35
CA SER A 861 -81.01 -69.80 -129.21
C SER A 861 -82.00 -68.90 -129.98
N ALA A 862 -81.50 -67.90 -130.70
CA ALA A 862 -82.30 -67.02 -131.56
C ALA A 862 -82.42 -67.62 -132.99
N PRO A 863 -83.63 -67.80 -133.54
CA PRO A 863 -83.87 -68.34 -134.88
C PRO A 863 -83.69 -67.30 -136.01
#